data_AF-A0A6P1MNQ2-F1
#
_entry.id   AF-A0A6P1MNQ2-F1
#
_cell.length_a   1.000
_cell.length_b   1.000
_cell.length_c   1.000
_cell.angle_alpha   90.00
_cell.angle_beta   90.00
_cell.angle_gamma   90.00
#
_symmetry.space_group_name_H-M   'P 1'
#
loop_
_entity.id
_entity.type
_entity.pdbx_description
1 polymer ?
#
loop_
_entity_poly.entity_id
_entity_poly.type
_entity_poly.pdbx_seq_one_letter_code
_entity_poly.pdbx_strand_id
1 'polypeptide(L)'
;MNRFFYFNMAWANMKKNGRMYLPFCLASIGTVAMFYILNSIAESDGMSMVKGGEILRVILGLGCFIVGMFACIFLFYTNNFLMKQRKKELGIYNVLGMGKLHIGIILFFENAILYGITIVLGLISGLVISKFMFLILLKMMACKIPIAFVIESRAMMISVILFGLIFLAMLLSNMRQIHLAKPVELLQSSNVGEKEPKTKWFLTTIGVITIALGYGIALTIKSPLAAIMMFFLAVILVIIGTYALFTAGSIAVLKTLRKNKNYYYKTKHFIGTSGMIYRMKKNAVGLANICILSTMVLVTLSTTVCLYSGQNSAVENAYPREVEIMSNDITANTKSEIFDIIQKSQSDGIKQAKNIAVFNYFMYDSLRNEDQFSGIDKDSSKTYQLFFIALDDYNSAENTHRKLEDDQVLIYSDSKYDEDSISVLDHKFAVKAHLQNFSFSSVNNMQNYQRIYIVVPNQNVFEELRQKINTTYKSEGILQSYSGFDYQQSAEEGKLFLERLKNNLKQQDMHSYIITKEGMEQDSMAVFGGLLFIGSFLGVLFIMATVLIIYYKQISEGYEDRMRFQIMQKVGLTPKEVKKSIRSQMLTVFFLPLVVAVIHVAGAFNMITKMLALFRLTDINLFLTCTLITILIFGIIYGIVYGLTAKAYYKIVR
;
A
#
# COMPACT_ATOMS: atom_id res chain seq x y z
N MET A 1 -15.90 17.83 50.19
CA MET A 1 -16.27 17.66 48.76
C MET A 1 -16.67 16.21 48.53
N ASN A 2 -17.80 15.98 47.86
CA ASN A 2 -18.34 14.64 47.63
C ASN A 2 -17.35 13.80 46.78
N ARG A 3 -17.10 12.52 47.11
CA ARG A 3 -16.09 11.68 46.44
C ARG A 3 -16.32 11.53 44.92
N PHE A 4 -17.56 11.75 44.46
CA PHE A 4 -17.96 11.65 43.05
C PHE A 4 -18.08 13.00 42.32
N PHE A 5 -17.71 14.12 42.94
CA PHE A 5 -17.89 15.45 42.34
C PHE A 5 -17.22 15.59 40.96
N TYR A 6 -15.94 15.20 40.86
CA TYR A 6 -15.19 15.30 39.60
C TYR A 6 -15.70 14.35 38.51
N PHE A 7 -16.13 13.16 38.89
CA PHE A 7 -16.73 12.19 37.97
C PHE A 7 -18.07 12.71 37.40
N ASN A 8 -18.94 13.25 38.26
CA ASN A 8 -20.22 13.82 37.83
C ASN A 8 -20.01 15.04 36.91
N MET A 9 -19.02 15.89 37.22
CA MET A 9 -18.62 17.00 36.34
C MET A 9 -18.12 16.51 34.99
N ALA A 10 -17.23 15.51 34.96
CA ALA A 10 -16.73 14.92 33.72
C ALA A 10 -17.86 14.38 32.83
N TRP A 11 -18.79 13.61 33.41
CA TRP A 11 -19.93 13.07 32.68
C TRP A 11 -20.88 14.16 32.17
N ALA A 12 -21.20 15.16 33.00
CA ALA A 12 -22.04 16.29 32.61
C ALA A 12 -21.40 17.09 31.46
N ASN A 13 -20.09 17.29 31.51
CA ASN A 13 -19.33 17.97 30.46
C ASN A 13 -19.36 17.20 29.14
N MET A 14 -19.11 15.88 29.17
CA MET A 14 -19.19 15.03 27.99
C MET A 14 -20.59 15.05 27.37
N LYS A 15 -21.65 14.97 28.19
CA LYS A 15 -23.05 15.03 27.73
C LYS A 15 -23.38 16.38 27.10
N LYS A 16 -22.97 17.48 27.73
CA LYS A 16 -23.18 18.85 27.22
C LYS A 16 -22.44 19.08 25.89
N ASN A 17 -21.25 18.50 25.76
CA ASN A 17 -20.40 18.59 24.57
C ASN A 17 -20.57 17.39 23.61
N GLY A 18 -21.70 16.68 23.66
CA GLY A 18 -21.90 15.43 22.92
C GLY A 18 -21.71 15.56 21.40
N ARG A 19 -21.98 16.73 20.80
CA ARG A 19 -21.71 16.98 19.37
C ARG A 19 -20.23 16.88 18.99
N MET A 20 -19.32 17.06 19.95
CA MET A 20 -17.88 16.92 19.75
C MET A 20 -17.38 15.56 20.20
N TYR A 21 -17.89 15.02 21.32
CA TYR A 21 -17.43 13.73 21.85
C TYR A 21 -17.94 12.51 21.09
N LEU A 22 -19.17 12.55 20.57
CA LEU A 22 -19.78 11.40 19.91
C LEU A 22 -18.99 10.95 18.67
N PRO A 23 -18.57 11.84 17.75
CA PRO A 23 -17.81 11.41 16.57
C PRO A 23 -16.42 10.86 16.93
N PHE A 24 -15.78 11.38 17.99
CA PHE A 24 -14.50 10.87 18.48
C PHE A 24 -14.66 9.46 19.05
N CYS A 25 -15.68 9.26 19.87
CA CYS A 25 -16.01 7.95 20.42
C CYS A 25 -16.31 6.94 19.31
N LEU A 26 -17.16 7.27 18.34
CA LEU A 26 -17.48 6.39 17.20
C LEU A 26 -16.24 6.03 16.37
N ALA A 27 -15.37 7.00 16.08
CA ALA A 27 -14.16 6.73 15.32
C ALA A 27 -13.15 5.90 16.11
N SER A 28 -13.08 6.10 17.43
CA SER A 28 -12.21 5.32 18.31
C SER A 28 -12.71 3.88 18.41
N ILE A 29 -14.02 3.68 18.59
CA ILE A 29 -14.69 2.37 18.55
C ILE A 29 -14.38 1.66 17.22
N GLY A 30 -14.60 2.35 16.10
CA GLY A 30 -14.31 1.80 14.77
C GLY A 30 -12.84 1.42 14.59
N THR A 31 -11.91 2.24 15.09
CA THR A 31 -10.47 1.95 15.02
C THR A 31 -10.07 0.75 15.89
N VAL A 32 -10.63 0.63 17.10
CA VAL A 32 -10.43 -0.55 17.97
C VAL A 32 -10.99 -1.81 17.32
N ALA A 33 -12.24 -1.74 16.84
CA ALA A 33 -12.90 -2.86 16.18
C ALA A 33 -12.08 -3.31 14.97
N MET A 34 -11.60 -2.37 14.17
CA MET A 34 -10.79 -2.64 12.99
C MET A 34 -9.47 -3.32 13.35
N PHE A 35 -8.72 -2.76 14.30
CA PHE A 35 -7.47 -3.35 14.77
C PHE A 35 -7.68 -4.77 15.32
N TYR A 36 -8.72 -4.97 16.14
CA TYR A 36 -9.06 -6.28 16.70
C TYR A 36 -9.40 -7.30 15.59
N ILE A 37 -10.23 -6.93 14.61
CA ILE A 37 -10.60 -7.82 13.51
C ILE A 37 -9.36 -8.30 12.75
N LEU A 38 -8.47 -7.38 12.35
CA LEU A 38 -7.25 -7.77 11.64
C LEU A 38 -6.36 -8.66 12.49
N ASN A 39 -6.15 -8.32 13.75
CA ASN A 39 -5.26 -9.08 14.62
C ASN A 39 -5.85 -10.47 14.96
N SER A 40 -7.16 -10.55 15.17
CA SER A 40 -7.87 -11.83 15.38
C SER A 40 -7.76 -12.73 14.16
N ILE A 41 -7.88 -12.19 12.96
CA ILE A 41 -7.71 -12.98 11.72
C ILE A 41 -6.27 -13.45 11.55
N ALA A 42 -5.29 -12.57 11.82
CA ALA A 42 -3.86 -12.90 11.74
C ALA A 42 -3.46 -14.00 12.73
N GLU A 43 -4.02 -13.99 13.94
CA GLU A 43 -3.71 -14.96 14.98
C GLU A 43 -4.49 -16.27 14.84
N SER A 44 -5.60 -16.30 14.12
CA SER A 44 -6.49 -17.47 14.03
C SER A 44 -5.77 -18.76 13.62
N ASP A 45 -6.08 -19.86 14.32
CA ASP A 45 -5.57 -21.20 13.99
C ASP A 45 -6.00 -21.65 12.59
N GLY A 46 -7.16 -21.17 12.13
CA GLY A 46 -7.66 -21.38 10.78
C GLY A 46 -6.69 -20.93 9.69
N MET A 47 -5.78 -19.98 9.98
CA MET A 47 -4.75 -19.54 9.06
C MET A 47 -3.73 -20.66 8.75
N SER A 48 -3.39 -21.49 9.74
CA SER A 48 -2.44 -22.60 9.56
C SER A 48 -2.96 -23.71 8.63
N MET A 49 -4.28 -23.81 8.49
CA MET A 49 -4.94 -24.81 7.63
C MET A 49 -5.06 -24.35 6.17
N VAL A 50 -4.84 -23.06 5.89
CA VAL A 50 -4.94 -22.50 4.55
C VAL A 50 -3.60 -22.63 3.85
N LYS A 51 -3.60 -23.15 2.61
CA LYS A 51 -2.41 -23.16 1.76
C LYS A 51 -1.92 -21.71 1.54
N GLY A 52 -0.67 -21.42 1.89
CA GLY A 52 -0.14 -20.05 1.89
C GLY A 52 -0.48 -19.21 3.14
N GLY A 53 -1.07 -19.81 4.16
CA GLY A 53 -1.48 -19.14 5.40
C GLY A 53 -0.36 -18.44 6.17
N GLU A 54 0.86 -18.98 6.17
CA GLU A 54 2.02 -18.34 6.79
C GLU A 54 2.37 -17.00 6.13
N ILE A 55 2.37 -16.96 4.79
CA ILE A 55 2.59 -15.71 4.04
C ILE A 55 1.47 -14.72 4.37
N LEU A 56 0.22 -15.19 4.40
CA LEU A 56 -0.91 -14.33 4.72
C LEU A 56 -0.86 -13.78 6.15
N ARG A 57 -0.42 -14.58 7.13
CA ARG A 57 -0.20 -14.12 8.51
C ARG A 57 0.83 -12.99 8.57
N VAL A 58 1.90 -13.06 7.78
CA VAL A 58 2.88 -11.97 7.65
C VAL A 58 2.23 -10.72 7.06
N ILE A 59 1.49 -10.84 5.96
CA ILE A 59 0.83 -9.69 5.31
C ILE A 59 -0.20 -9.05 6.26
N LEU A 60 -1.02 -9.84 6.95
CA LEU A 60 -1.99 -9.35 7.93
C LEU A 60 -1.29 -8.69 9.13
N GLY A 61 -0.18 -9.24 9.60
CA GLY A 61 0.65 -8.65 10.66
C GLY A 61 1.20 -7.27 10.28
N LEU A 62 1.65 -7.10 9.03
CA LEU A 62 2.00 -5.77 8.50
C LEU A 62 0.80 -4.82 8.50
N GLY A 63 -0.39 -5.32 8.12
CA GLY A 63 -1.64 -4.59 8.22
C GLY A 63 -1.93 -4.11 9.66
N CYS A 64 -1.80 -5.00 10.65
CA CYS A 64 -1.95 -4.66 12.07
C CYS A 64 -0.98 -3.55 12.50
N PHE A 65 0.29 -3.65 12.10
CA PHE A 65 1.29 -2.61 12.39
C PHE A 65 0.88 -1.25 11.80
N ILE A 66 0.45 -1.22 10.54
CA ILE A 66 -0.02 0.01 9.87
C ILE A 66 -1.24 0.59 10.60
N VAL A 67 -2.23 -0.24 10.95
CA VAL A 67 -3.43 0.20 11.68
C VAL A 67 -3.08 0.71 13.07
N GLY A 68 -2.18 0.06 13.81
CA GLY A 68 -1.76 0.49 15.13
C GLY A 68 -1.02 1.83 15.11
N MET A 69 -0.06 1.99 14.19
CA MET A 69 0.63 3.27 13.96
C MET A 69 -0.36 4.36 13.58
N PHE A 70 -1.28 4.06 12.68
CA PHE A 70 -2.31 4.98 12.23
C PHE A 70 -3.25 5.40 13.38
N ALA A 71 -3.71 4.43 14.17
CA ALA A 71 -4.57 4.65 15.33
C ALA A 71 -3.93 5.65 16.31
N CYS A 72 -2.63 5.49 16.57
CA CYS A 72 -1.89 6.43 17.40
C CYS A 72 -1.96 7.86 16.81
N ILE A 73 -1.52 8.06 15.57
CA ILE A 73 -1.49 9.39 14.93
C ILE A 73 -2.89 10.02 14.88
N PHE A 74 -3.89 9.25 14.48
CA PHE A 74 -5.26 9.70 14.28
C PHE A 74 -5.97 10.07 15.58
N LEU A 75 -5.86 9.23 16.63
CA LEU A 75 -6.47 9.50 17.92
C LEU A 75 -5.79 10.69 18.61
N PHE A 76 -4.46 10.83 18.50
CA PHE A 76 -3.75 12.01 18.99
C PHE A 76 -4.21 13.29 18.30
N TYR A 77 -4.32 13.28 16.97
CA TYR A 77 -4.81 14.43 16.22
C TYR A 77 -6.21 14.83 16.69
N THR A 78 -7.11 13.85 16.81
CA THR A 78 -8.50 14.11 17.16
C THR A 78 -8.65 14.58 18.60
N ASN A 79 -7.90 14.00 19.53
CA ASN A 79 -7.83 14.46 20.92
C ASN A 79 -7.31 15.89 21.03
N ASN A 80 -6.22 16.23 20.32
CA ASN A 80 -5.70 17.59 20.28
C ASN A 80 -6.74 18.59 19.74
N PHE A 81 -7.55 18.16 18.76
CA PHE A 81 -8.65 18.96 18.25
C PHE A 81 -9.74 19.19 19.31
N LEU A 82 -10.18 18.14 20.02
CA LEU A 82 -11.15 18.26 21.12
C LEU A 82 -10.64 19.20 22.22
N MET A 83 -9.38 19.05 22.63
CA MET A 83 -8.77 19.91 23.62
C MET A 83 -8.73 21.37 23.18
N LYS A 84 -8.42 21.64 21.90
CA LYS A 84 -8.41 22.99 21.32
C LYS A 84 -9.79 23.66 21.39
N GLN A 85 -10.85 22.92 21.11
CA GLN A 85 -12.24 23.42 21.21
C GLN A 85 -12.65 23.72 22.66
N ARG A 86 -12.17 22.93 23.61
CA ARG A 86 -12.53 23.03 25.03
C ARG A 86 -11.66 23.99 25.84
N LYS A 87 -10.65 24.64 25.23
CA LYS A 87 -9.76 25.58 25.93
C LYS A 87 -10.50 26.69 26.66
N LYS A 88 -11.59 27.24 26.08
CA LYS A 88 -12.39 28.29 26.73
C LYS A 88 -13.12 27.78 27.97
N GLU A 89 -13.72 26.59 27.89
CA GLU A 89 -14.41 25.93 29.01
C GLU A 89 -13.43 25.67 30.17
N LEU A 90 -12.27 25.09 29.87
CA LEU A 90 -11.23 24.82 30.86
C LEU A 90 -10.65 26.12 31.45
N GLY A 91 -10.57 27.19 30.65
CA GLY A 91 -10.17 28.51 31.11
C GLY A 91 -11.15 29.14 32.09
N ILE A 92 -12.46 29.01 31.84
CA ILE A 92 -13.52 29.49 32.74
C ILE A 92 -13.43 28.78 34.10
N TYR A 93 -13.20 27.47 34.13
CA TYR A 93 -13.01 26.75 35.39
C TYR A 93 -11.84 27.28 36.21
N ASN A 94 -10.72 27.58 35.55
CA ASN A 94 -9.55 28.13 36.21
C ASN A 94 -9.82 29.53 36.78
N VAL A 95 -10.58 30.36 36.05
CA VAL A 95 -10.97 31.72 36.48
C VAL A 95 -11.98 31.69 37.63
N LEU A 96 -12.86 30.69 37.67
CA LEU A 96 -13.80 30.45 38.77
C LEU A 96 -13.14 29.81 40.01
N GLY A 97 -11.80 29.68 40.03
CA GLY A 97 -11.04 29.25 41.20
C GLY A 97 -10.66 27.76 41.24
N MET A 98 -10.96 26.97 40.20
CA MET A 98 -10.47 25.58 40.14
C MET A 98 -8.97 25.54 39.82
N GLY A 99 -8.18 25.05 40.78
CA GLY A 99 -6.75 24.77 40.56
C GLY A 99 -6.49 23.80 39.40
N LYS A 100 -5.33 23.93 38.75
CA LYS A 100 -4.92 23.12 37.58
C LYS A 100 -4.97 21.60 37.84
N LEU A 101 -4.69 21.17 39.06
CA LEU A 101 -4.78 19.77 39.46
C LEU A 101 -6.21 19.22 39.33
N HIS A 102 -7.20 19.99 39.81
CA HIS A 102 -8.62 19.61 39.76
C HIS A 102 -9.13 19.52 38.31
N ILE A 103 -8.69 20.41 37.44
CA ILE A 103 -8.95 20.33 36.00
C ILE A 103 -8.35 19.04 35.42
N GLY A 104 -7.12 18.69 35.82
CA GLY A 104 -6.46 17.45 35.44
C GLY A 104 -7.24 16.19 35.87
N ILE A 105 -7.81 16.19 37.08
CA ILE A 105 -8.64 15.08 37.58
C ILE A 105 -9.92 14.92 36.75
N ILE A 106 -10.57 16.03 36.36
CA ILE A 106 -11.75 15.98 35.48
C ILE A 106 -11.37 15.34 34.14
N LEU A 107 -10.26 15.78 33.53
CA LEU A 107 -9.80 15.20 32.26
C LEU A 107 -9.42 13.73 32.37
N PHE A 108 -8.86 13.31 33.51
CA PHE A 108 -8.58 11.91 33.78
C PHE A 108 -9.86 11.08 33.69
N PHE A 109 -10.92 11.50 34.39
CA PHE A 109 -12.21 10.79 34.35
C PHE A 109 -12.84 10.82 32.96
N GLU A 110 -12.79 11.94 32.23
CA GLU A 110 -13.30 11.99 30.86
C GLU A 110 -12.56 11.02 29.93
N ASN A 111 -11.23 10.97 30.02
CA ASN A 111 -10.42 10.07 29.20
C ASN A 111 -10.60 8.60 29.60
N ALA A 112 -10.77 8.31 30.89
CA ALA A 112 -11.05 6.97 31.39
C ALA A 112 -12.42 6.46 30.96
N ILE A 113 -13.47 7.30 31.02
CA ILE A 113 -14.81 6.96 30.52
C ILE A 113 -14.76 6.70 29.02
N LEU A 114 -14.07 7.57 28.26
CA LEU A 114 -13.91 7.39 26.82
C LEU A 114 -13.17 6.09 26.48
N TYR A 115 -12.08 5.80 27.19
CA TYR A 115 -11.33 4.56 27.02
C TYR A 115 -12.21 3.34 27.29
N GLY A 116 -12.94 3.32 28.41
CA GLY A 116 -13.84 2.23 28.77
C GLY A 116 -14.93 1.98 27.72
N ILE A 117 -15.64 3.03 27.29
CA ILE A 117 -16.66 2.92 26.25
C ILE A 117 -16.05 2.43 24.93
N THR A 118 -14.89 2.98 24.55
CA THR A 118 -14.22 2.67 23.30
C THR A 118 -13.73 1.23 23.24
N ILE A 119 -13.09 0.73 24.31
CA ILE A 119 -12.62 -0.65 24.39
C ILE A 119 -13.80 -1.62 24.41
N VAL A 120 -14.80 -1.40 25.27
CA VAL A 120 -15.93 -2.32 25.40
C VAL A 120 -16.72 -2.42 24.10
N LEU A 121 -17.16 -1.28 23.55
CA LEU A 121 -17.95 -1.28 22.31
C LEU A 121 -17.10 -1.64 21.09
N GLY A 122 -15.82 -1.26 21.06
CA GLY A 122 -14.90 -1.60 19.98
C GLY A 122 -14.62 -3.09 19.91
N LEU A 123 -14.34 -3.74 21.03
CA LEU A 123 -14.14 -5.19 21.08
C LEU A 123 -15.43 -5.96 20.81
N ILE A 124 -16.58 -5.55 21.37
CA ILE A 124 -17.86 -6.21 21.09
C ILE A 124 -18.20 -6.12 19.60
N SER A 125 -18.10 -4.93 19.00
CA SER A 125 -18.36 -4.77 17.56
C SER A 125 -17.34 -5.52 16.70
N GLY A 126 -16.06 -5.50 17.09
CA GLY A 126 -15.01 -6.27 16.45
C GLY A 126 -15.26 -7.77 16.48
N LEU A 127 -15.65 -8.32 17.63
CA LEU A 127 -16.00 -9.74 17.84
C LEU A 127 -17.19 -10.17 16.97
N VAL A 128 -18.23 -9.34 16.91
CA VAL A 128 -19.43 -9.66 16.12
C VAL A 128 -19.12 -9.62 14.62
N ILE A 129 -18.31 -8.66 14.18
CA ILE A 129 -18.00 -8.43 12.76
C ILE A 129 -16.85 -9.33 12.26
N SER A 130 -15.96 -9.80 13.14
CA SER A 130 -14.75 -10.55 12.75
C SER A 130 -15.07 -11.80 11.93
N LYS A 131 -16.09 -12.57 12.32
CA LYS A 131 -16.53 -13.75 11.56
C LYS A 131 -16.94 -13.40 10.13
N PHE A 132 -17.72 -12.33 9.98
CA PHE A 132 -18.17 -11.86 8.67
C PHE A 132 -16.98 -11.38 7.82
N MET A 133 -16.04 -10.66 8.40
CA MET A 133 -14.82 -10.20 7.72
C MET A 133 -13.91 -11.37 7.33
N PHE A 134 -13.79 -12.39 8.18
CA PHE A 134 -13.02 -13.59 7.87
C PHE A 134 -13.63 -14.37 6.70
N LEU A 135 -14.96 -14.48 6.64
CA LEU A 135 -15.66 -15.09 5.50
C LEU A 135 -15.45 -14.31 4.20
N ILE A 136 -15.42 -12.98 4.27
CA ILE A 136 -15.07 -12.15 3.12
C ILE A 136 -13.64 -12.45 2.66
N LEU A 137 -12.67 -12.52 3.58
CA LEU A 137 -11.28 -12.87 3.27
C LEU A 137 -11.20 -14.24 2.57
N LEU A 138 -11.82 -15.28 3.13
CA LEU A 138 -11.83 -16.62 2.54
C LEU A 138 -12.45 -16.62 1.14
N LYS A 139 -13.55 -15.87 0.94
CA LYS A 139 -14.18 -15.72 -0.38
C LYS A 139 -13.26 -15.02 -1.37
N MET A 140 -12.54 -13.98 -0.95
CA MET A 140 -11.57 -13.27 -1.80
C MET A 140 -10.39 -14.16 -2.18
N MET A 141 -10.00 -15.09 -1.31
CA MET A 141 -8.95 -16.08 -1.54
C MET A 141 -9.42 -17.36 -2.26
N ALA A 142 -10.71 -17.46 -2.62
CA ALA A 142 -11.32 -18.68 -3.16
C ALA A 142 -11.15 -19.95 -2.27
N CYS A 143 -10.95 -19.78 -0.97
CA CYS A 143 -10.82 -20.89 -0.01
C CYS A 143 -12.19 -21.32 0.54
N LYS A 144 -12.47 -22.62 0.53
CA LYS A 144 -13.74 -23.22 0.98
C LYS A 144 -13.67 -23.86 2.37
N ILE A 145 -12.64 -23.59 3.16
CA ILE A 145 -12.45 -24.27 4.45
C ILE A 145 -13.50 -23.76 5.46
N PRO A 146 -14.39 -24.64 5.98
CA PRO A 146 -15.33 -24.25 7.02
C PRO A 146 -14.57 -24.18 8.35
N ILE A 147 -14.35 -22.98 8.86
CA ILE A 147 -13.63 -22.75 10.11
C ILE A 147 -14.61 -22.32 11.21
N ALA A 148 -14.47 -22.92 12.39
CA ALA A 148 -15.25 -22.57 13.57
C ALA A 148 -14.90 -21.15 14.06
N PHE A 149 -15.88 -20.45 14.62
CA PHE A 149 -15.64 -19.15 15.23
C PHE A 149 -14.85 -19.32 16.53
N VAL A 150 -13.61 -18.83 16.56
CA VAL A 150 -12.76 -18.83 17.74
C VAL A 150 -12.56 -17.39 18.22
N ILE A 151 -12.74 -17.18 19.51
CA ILE A 151 -12.45 -15.89 20.16
C ILE A 151 -10.98 -15.88 20.52
N GLU A 152 -10.19 -15.10 19.77
CA GLU A 152 -8.76 -14.95 20.02
C GLU A 152 -8.48 -14.03 21.22
N SER A 153 -8.23 -14.64 22.38
CA SER A 153 -7.99 -13.93 23.64
C SER A 153 -6.71 -13.10 23.61
N ARG A 154 -5.68 -13.58 22.90
CA ARG A 154 -4.42 -12.86 22.70
C ARG A 154 -4.63 -11.57 21.90
N ALA A 155 -5.36 -11.61 20.79
CA ALA A 155 -5.70 -10.42 20.02
C ALA A 155 -6.52 -9.39 20.81
N MET A 156 -7.41 -9.87 21.69
CA MET A 156 -8.16 -9.01 22.60
C MET A 156 -7.22 -8.30 23.59
N MET A 157 -6.29 -9.04 24.21
CA MET A 157 -5.31 -8.48 25.15
C MET A 157 -4.39 -7.44 24.48
N ILE A 158 -3.86 -7.74 23.29
CA ILE A 158 -3.02 -6.80 22.53
C ILE A 158 -3.78 -5.52 22.21
N SER A 159 -5.07 -5.63 21.84
CA SER A 159 -5.93 -4.48 21.58
C SER A 159 -6.11 -3.62 22.84
N VAL A 160 -6.43 -4.24 23.99
CA VAL A 160 -6.57 -3.52 25.26
C VAL A 160 -5.28 -2.79 25.64
N ILE A 161 -4.12 -3.46 25.51
CA ILE A 161 -2.82 -2.87 25.85
C ILE A 161 -2.49 -1.70 24.92
N LEU A 162 -2.59 -1.89 23.59
CA LEU A 162 -2.24 -0.86 22.61
C LEU A 162 -3.08 0.41 22.80
N PHE A 163 -4.41 0.28 22.86
CA PHE A 163 -5.27 1.44 23.03
C PHE A 163 -5.18 2.01 24.45
N GLY A 164 -4.90 1.19 25.47
CA GLY A 164 -4.57 1.67 26.81
C GLY A 164 -3.35 2.59 26.82
N LEU A 165 -2.28 2.19 26.13
CA LEU A 165 -1.08 3.02 25.96
C LEU A 165 -1.36 4.31 25.17
N ILE A 166 -2.16 4.24 24.10
CA ILE A 166 -2.55 5.43 23.31
C ILE A 166 -3.35 6.41 24.18
N PHE A 167 -4.37 5.94 24.88
CA PHE A 167 -5.20 6.78 25.76
C PHE A 167 -4.41 7.35 26.94
N LEU A 168 -3.46 6.58 27.49
CA LEU A 168 -2.54 7.07 28.52
C LEU A 168 -1.65 8.20 27.98
N ALA A 169 -1.04 8.00 26.81
CA ALA A 169 -0.19 9.01 26.19
C ALA A 169 -0.98 10.28 25.79
N MET A 170 -2.24 10.12 25.37
CA MET A 170 -3.17 11.23 25.16
C MET A 170 -3.48 12.00 26.44
N LEU A 171 -3.75 11.30 27.54
CA LEU A 171 -3.96 11.92 28.84
C LEU A 171 -2.74 12.75 29.29
N LEU A 172 -1.54 12.18 29.18
CA LEU A 172 -0.30 12.89 29.51
C LEU A 172 -0.12 14.17 28.66
N SER A 173 -0.41 14.09 27.36
CA SER A 173 -0.42 15.26 26.48
C SER A 173 -1.43 16.32 26.93
N ASN A 174 -2.63 15.91 27.33
CA ASN A 174 -3.69 16.81 27.79
C ASN A 174 -3.31 17.51 29.10
N MET A 175 -2.75 16.78 30.06
CA MET A 175 -2.25 17.33 31.33
C MET A 175 -1.13 18.33 31.10
N ARG A 176 -0.17 18.01 30.22
CA ARG A 176 0.91 18.93 29.84
C ARG A 176 0.37 20.23 29.24
N GLN A 177 -0.62 20.13 28.33
CA GLN A 177 -1.22 21.31 27.69
C GLN A 177 -1.90 22.24 28.69
N ILE A 178 -2.56 21.72 29.74
CA ILE A 178 -3.19 22.55 30.78
C ILE A 178 -2.15 23.16 31.71
N HIS A 179 -1.14 22.41 32.10
CA HIS A 179 -0.14 22.91 33.04
C HIS A 179 0.59 24.14 32.45
N LEU A 180 0.89 24.09 31.15
CA LEU A 180 1.54 25.15 30.39
C LEU A 180 0.60 26.31 30.00
N ALA A 181 -0.72 26.15 30.10
CA ALA A 181 -1.67 27.18 29.69
C ALA A 181 -1.78 28.32 30.73
N LYS A 182 -1.66 29.56 30.27
CA LYS A 182 -1.91 30.76 31.08
C LYS A 182 -3.42 31.10 31.07
N PRO A 183 -4.07 31.35 32.22
CA PRO A 183 -5.51 31.63 32.29
C PRO A 183 -5.93 32.83 31.43
N VAL A 184 -5.12 33.89 31.40
CA VAL A 184 -5.36 35.11 30.61
C VAL A 184 -5.33 34.82 29.10
N GLU A 185 -4.41 33.98 28.64
CA GLU A 185 -4.34 33.55 27.24
C GLU A 185 -5.55 32.67 26.86
N LEU A 186 -6.07 31.86 27.78
CA LEU A 186 -7.26 31.03 27.55
C LEU A 186 -8.52 31.88 27.31
N LEU A 187 -8.72 32.94 28.11
CA LEU A 187 -9.86 33.85 27.98
C LEU A 187 -9.72 34.85 26.81
N GLN A 188 -8.52 35.38 26.56
CA GLN A 188 -8.30 36.37 25.50
C GLN A 188 -8.02 35.75 24.11
N SER A 189 -7.88 34.42 24.01
CA SER A 189 -7.58 33.72 22.75
C SER A 189 -8.54 34.01 21.57
N SER A 190 -9.77 34.48 21.84
CA SER A 190 -10.71 34.91 20.80
C SER A 190 -10.71 36.41 20.48
N ASN A 191 -10.09 37.25 21.32
CA ASN A 191 -10.13 38.71 21.19
C ASN A 191 -8.78 39.32 20.76
N VAL A 192 -7.68 38.56 20.75
CA VAL A 192 -6.44 39.02 20.12
C VAL A 192 -6.66 38.99 18.60
N GLY A 193 -6.79 40.16 17.98
CA GLY A 193 -6.93 40.29 16.52
C GLY A 193 -5.92 39.39 15.81
N GLU A 194 -6.42 38.52 14.93
CA GLU A 194 -5.57 37.55 14.23
C GLU A 194 -4.49 38.31 13.44
N LYS A 195 -3.26 38.36 13.98
CA LYS A 195 -2.14 38.99 13.26
C LYS A 195 -1.98 38.30 11.92
N GLU A 196 -1.82 39.08 10.85
CA GLU A 196 -1.62 38.55 9.50
C GLU A 196 -0.48 37.52 9.52
N PRO A 197 -0.67 36.31 8.95
CA PRO A 197 0.40 35.33 8.89
C PRO A 197 1.60 35.90 8.13
N LYS A 198 2.79 35.88 8.75
CA LYS A 198 4.05 36.13 8.02
C LYS A 198 4.27 35.00 7.03
N THR A 199 4.61 35.33 5.78
CA THR A 199 4.96 34.31 4.78
C THR A 199 6.32 33.73 5.16
N LYS A 200 6.33 32.46 5.57
CA LYS A 200 7.56 31.72 5.84
C LYS A 200 8.13 31.21 4.51
N TRP A 201 8.75 32.09 3.75
CA TRP A 201 9.33 31.75 2.43
C TRP A 201 10.29 30.55 2.51
N PHE A 202 11.15 30.52 3.54
CA PHE A 202 12.04 29.38 3.80
C PHE A 202 11.29 28.04 3.87
N LEU A 203 10.20 27.97 4.65
CA LEU A 203 9.39 26.75 4.76
C LEU A 203 8.67 26.40 3.45
N THR A 204 8.33 27.41 2.65
CA THR A 204 7.74 27.19 1.31
C THR A 204 8.77 26.57 0.37
N THR A 205 9.99 27.11 0.34
CA THR A 205 11.09 26.58 -0.47
C THR A 205 11.45 25.15 -0.08
N ILE A 206 11.54 24.85 1.22
CA ILE A 206 11.74 23.47 1.70
C ILE A 206 10.63 22.56 1.19
N GLY A 207 9.36 22.98 1.32
CA GLY A 207 8.24 22.17 0.87
C GLY A 207 8.26 21.87 -0.63
N VAL A 208 8.63 22.85 -1.46
CA VAL A 208 8.79 22.64 -2.91
C VAL A 208 9.94 21.67 -3.19
N ILE A 209 11.10 21.87 -2.56
CA ILE A 209 12.28 21.02 -2.75
C ILE A 209 11.99 19.57 -2.34
N THR A 210 11.38 19.34 -1.18
CA THR A 210 11.12 17.97 -0.71
C THR A 210 10.09 17.24 -1.59
N ILE A 211 9.06 17.92 -2.10
CA ILE A 211 8.16 17.30 -3.10
C ILE A 211 8.89 17.04 -4.41
N ALA A 212 9.69 17.99 -4.90
CA ALA A 212 10.45 17.82 -6.13
C ALA A 212 11.44 16.65 -6.03
N LEU A 213 12.10 16.48 -4.89
CA LEU A 213 12.96 15.32 -4.61
C LEU A 213 12.15 14.02 -4.55
N GLY A 214 11.03 14.00 -3.83
CA GLY A 214 10.17 12.82 -3.74
C GLY A 214 9.62 12.37 -5.10
N TYR A 215 9.18 13.32 -5.93
CA TYR A 215 8.74 13.05 -7.30
C TYR A 215 9.91 12.71 -8.23
N GLY A 216 11.05 13.38 -8.06
CA GLY A 216 12.27 13.07 -8.80
C GLY A 216 12.68 11.61 -8.61
N ILE A 217 12.67 11.12 -7.36
CA ILE A 217 12.90 9.70 -7.04
C ILE A 217 11.85 8.82 -7.75
N ALA A 218 10.56 9.14 -7.60
CA ALA A 218 9.48 8.32 -8.16
C ALA A 218 9.48 8.25 -9.71
N LEU A 219 9.91 9.31 -10.40
CA LEU A 219 9.92 9.40 -11.85
C LEU A 219 11.21 8.85 -12.48
N THR A 220 12.35 8.93 -11.79
CA THR A 220 13.66 8.48 -12.30
C THR A 220 13.95 7.01 -12.03
N ILE A 221 13.22 6.38 -11.11
CA ILE A 221 13.46 4.99 -10.73
C ILE A 221 13.17 4.03 -11.90
N LYS A 222 14.18 3.26 -12.29
CA LYS A 222 14.10 2.26 -13.36
C LYS A 222 13.98 0.84 -12.81
N SER A 223 14.70 0.55 -11.72
CA SER A 223 14.75 -0.78 -11.10
C SER A 223 13.50 -1.03 -10.24
N PRO A 224 12.75 -2.11 -10.49
CA PRO A 224 11.66 -2.57 -9.64
C PRO A 224 12.05 -2.77 -8.17
N LEU A 225 13.22 -3.37 -7.91
CA LEU A 225 13.69 -3.63 -6.54
C LEU A 225 14.03 -2.35 -5.79
N ALA A 226 14.73 -1.43 -6.46
CA ALA A 226 15.04 -0.12 -5.89
C ALA A 226 13.75 0.66 -5.57
N ALA A 227 12.67 0.46 -6.34
CA ALA A 227 11.40 1.11 -6.12
C ALA A 227 10.81 0.80 -4.74
N ILE A 228 10.90 -0.45 -4.24
CA ILE A 228 10.44 -0.81 -2.89
C ILE A 228 11.20 -0.03 -1.81
N MET A 229 12.54 -0.04 -1.86
CA MET A 229 13.36 0.59 -0.84
C MET A 229 13.17 2.12 -0.82
N MET A 230 13.14 2.73 -2.00
CA MET A 230 13.00 4.18 -2.15
C MET A 230 11.57 4.67 -1.99
N PHE A 231 10.56 3.80 -2.05
CA PHE A 231 9.15 4.14 -1.86
C PHE A 231 8.92 4.83 -0.51
N PHE A 232 9.41 4.25 0.59
CA PHE A 232 9.21 4.80 1.92
C PHE A 232 9.88 6.17 2.08
N LEU A 233 11.09 6.33 1.54
CA LEU A 233 11.79 7.63 1.55
C LEU A 233 11.02 8.68 0.75
N ALA A 234 10.55 8.34 -0.45
CA ALA A 234 9.75 9.23 -1.30
C ALA A 234 8.45 9.64 -0.61
N VAL A 235 7.75 8.70 0.04
CA VAL A 235 6.53 8.97 0.81
C VAL A 235 6.79 9.92 1.96
N ILE A 236 7.87 9.73 2.74
CA ILE A 236 8.23 10.64 3.85
C ILE A 236 8.51 12.05 3.33
N LEU A 237 9.28 12.19 2.24
CA LEU A 237 9.57 13.48 1.62
C LEU A 237 8.31 14.19 1.12
N VAL A 238 7.40 13.43 0.49
CA VAL A 238 6.11 13.94 0.05
C VAL A 238 5.26 14.38 1.25
N ILE A 239 5.16 13.60 2.32
CA ILE A 239 4.43 13.96 3.54
C ILE A 239 4.96 15.27 4.13
N ILE A 240 6.28 15.39 4.33
CA ILE A 240 6.92 16.59 4.86
C ILE A 240 6.63 17.80 3.96
N GLY A 241 6.80 17.61 2.65
CA GLY A 241 6.54 18.65 1.65
C GLY A 241 5.09 19.12 1.64
N THR A 242 4.13 18.19 1.74
CA THR A 242 2.70 18.48 1.79
C THR A 242 2.36 19.31 3.03
N TYR A 243 2.87 18.95 4.21
CA TYR A 243 2.69 19.79 5.41
C TYR A 243 3.28 21.19 5.23
N ALA A 244 4.48 21.30 4.70
CA ALA A 244 5.15 22.59 4.48
C ALA A 244 4.39 23.47 3.47
N LEU A 245 3.93 22.90 2.36
CA LEU A 245 3.17 23.63 1.34
C LEU A 245 1.77 24.02 1.80
N PHE A 246 1.04 23.15 2.50
CA PHE A 246 -0.26 23.54 3.06
C PHE A 246 -0.11 24.64 4.12
N THR A 247 0.94 24.60 4.96
CA THR A 247 1.11 25.57 6.06
C THR A 247 1.71 26.91 5.65
N ALA A 248 2.66 26.93 4.71
CA ALA A 248 3.33 28.16 4.26
C ALA A 248 3.06 28.48 2.79
N GLY A 249 3.10 27.48 1.90
CA GLY A 249 2.92 27.67 0.46
C GLY A 249 1.55 28.20 0.08
N SER A 250 0.47 27.66 0.67
CA SER A 250 -0.90 28.12 0.44
C SER A 250 -1.08 29.60 0.78
N ILE A 251 -0.45 30.06 1.87
CA ILE A 251 -0.46 31.47 2.30
C ILE A 251 0.36 32.32 1.33
N ALA A 252 1.52 31.84 0.88
CA ALA A 252 2.36 32.52 -0.10
C ALA A 252 1.59 32.76 -1.41
N VAL A 253 0.94 31.71 -1.95
CA VAL A 253 0.11 31.78 -3.16
C VAL A 253 -1.03 32.80 -2.99
N LEU A 254 -1.77 32.75 -1.88
CA LEU A 254 -2.87 33.68 -1.62
C LEU A 254 -2.39 35.14 -1.50
N LYS A 255 -1.21 35.40 -0.93
CA LYS A 255 -0.62 36.75 -0.91
C LYS A 255 -0.18 37.21 -2.28
N THR A 256 0.34 36.33 -3.12
CA THR A 256 0.67 36.64 -4.52
C THR A 256 -0.59 37.00 -5.31
N LEU A 257 -1.68 36.24 -5.14
CA LEU A 257 -2.98 36.57 -5.73
C LEU A 257 -3.53 37.92 -5.24
N ARG A 258 -3.30 38.26 -3.96
CA ARG A 258 -3.67 39.56 -3.39
C ARG A 258 -2.88 40.73 -4.00
N LYS A 259 -1.60 40.51 -4.36
CA LYS A 259 -0.78 41.54 -5.04
C LYS A 259 -1.26 41.83 -6.46
N ASN A 260 -1.91 40.88 -7.12
CA ASN A 260 -2.46 41.09 -8.46
C ASN A 260 -3.75 41.94 -8.40
N LYS A 261 -3.61 43.25 -8.65
CA LYS A 261 -4.71 44.23 -8.58
C LYS A 261 -5.90 43.85 -9.48
N ASN A 262 -5.63 43.31 -10.67
CA ASN A 262 -6.66 42.92 -11.65
C ASN A 262 -7.52 41.73 -11.19
N TYR A 263 -6.99 40.91 -10.27
CA TYR A 263 -7.70 39.79 -9.66
C TYR A 263 -8.36 40.21 -8.34
N TYR A 264 -7.63 40.87 -7.46
CA TYR A 264 -8.04 41.10 -6.07
C TYR A 264 -9.22 42.08 -5.90
N TYR A 265 -9.27 43.16 -6.68
CA TYR A 265 -10.32 44.19 -6.52
C TYR A 265 -11.67 43.82 -7.14
N LYS A 266 -11.79 42.65 -7.77
CA LYS A 266 -13.08 42.13 -8.23
C LYS A 266 -13.88 41.62 -7.02
N THR A 267 -15.13 42.06 -6.88
CA THR A 267 -16.04 41.70 -5.76
C THR A 267 -16.16 40.19 -5.52
N LYS A 268 -16.07 39.37 -6.58
CA LYS A 268 -16.06 37.90 -6.50
C LYS A 268 -14.83 37.32 -5.78
N HIS A 269 -13.67 37.97 -5.87
CA HIS A 269 -12.38 37.42 -5.40
C HIS A 269 -11.89 38.08 -4.11
N PHE A 270 -12.18 39.36 -3.88
CA PHE A 270 -11.71 40.12 -2.72
C PHE A 270 -12.00 39.42 -1.38
N ILE A 271 -13.28 39.08 -1.13
CA ILE A 271 -13.74 38.47 0.13
C ILE A 271 -13.18 37.05 0.28
N GLY A 272 -13.11 36.29 -0.82
CA GLY A 272 -12.55 34.94 -0.85
C GLY A 272 -11.06 34.93 -0.49
N THR A 273 -10.25 35.71 -1.19
CA THR A 273 -8.79 35.73 -1.02
C THR A 273 -8.39 36.32 0.33
N SER A 274 -9.04 37.40 0.78
CA SER A 274 -8.75 38.00 2.09
C SER A 274 -9.09 37.04 3.24
N GLY A 275 -10.26 36.40 3.21
CA GLY A 275 -10.68 35.43 4.23
C GLY A 275 -9.84 34.15 4.23
N MET A 276 -9.46 33.63 3.06
CA MET A 276 -8.68 32.39 2.95
C MET A 276 -7.28 32.49 3.55
N ILE A 277 -6.62 33.66 3.51
CA ILE A 277 -5.28 33.84 4.10
C ILE A 277 -5.29 33.49 5.59
N TYR A 278 -6.31 33.93 6.32
CA TYR A 278 -6.46 33.64 7.75
C TYR A 278 -6.91 32.20 8.01
N ARG A 279 -7.81 31.65 7.17
CA ARG A 279 -8.24 30.26 7.28
C ARG A 279 -7.10 29.26 7.04
N MET A 280 -6.27 29.50 6.03
CA MET A 280 -5.08 28.66 5.77
C MET A 280 -4.15 28.66 6.97
N LYS A 281 -3.86 29.81 7.58
CA LYS A 281 -3.02 29.88 8.79
C LYS A 281 -3.55 28.98 9.92
N LYS A 282 -4.86 28.94 10.11
CA LYS A 282 -5.49 28.27 11.24
C LYS A 282 -5.67 26.76 11.03
N ASN A 283 -5.97 26.36 9.79
CA ASN A 283 -6.46 25.01 9.46
C ASN A 283 -5.63 24.27 8.39
N ALA A 284 -4.49 24.81 7.98
CA ALA A 284 -3.58 24.18 7.01
C ALA A 284 -3.16 22.76 7.40
N VAL A 285 -2.88 22.50 8.68
CA VAL A 285 -2.48 21.16 9.15
C VAL A 285 -3.59 20.13 8.90
N GLY A 286 -4.84 20.51 9.16
CA GLY A 286 -5.99 19.63 8.86
C GLY A 286 -6.15 19.36 7.36
N LEU A 287 -5.87 20.36 6.51
CA LEU A 287 -5.87 20.18 5.05
C LEU A 287 -4.78 19.22 4.57
N ALA A 288 -3.58 19.34 5.11
CA ALA A 288 -2.48 18.41 4.82
C ALA A 288 -2.86 16.98 5.23
N ASN A 289 -3.44 16.79 6.42
CA ASN A 289 -3.91 15.48 6.87
C ASN A 289 -4.95 14.88 5.90
N ILE A 290 -5.95 15.66 5.52
CA ILE A 290 -6.98 15.23 4.56
C ILE A 290 -6.33 14.82 3.23
N CYS A 291 -5.35 15.59 2.74
CA CYS A 291 -4.62 15.29 1.50
C CYS A 291 -3.83 13.98 1.60
N ILE A 292 -3.08 13.80 2.68
CA ILE A 292 -2.25 12.60 2.90
C ILE A 292 -3.15 11.36 3.02
N LEU A 293 -4.22 11.43 3.82
CA LEU A 293 -5.16 10.31 3.96
C LEU A 293 -5.86 9.98 2.64
N SER A 294 -6.26 11.00 1.88
CA SER A 294 -6.83 10.79 0.54
C SER A 294 -5.82 10.10 -0.38
N THR A 295 -4.55 10.51 -0.34
CA THR A 295 -3.47 9.88 -1.12
C THR A 295 -3.30 8.42 -0.71
N MET A 296 -3.28 8.13 0.60
CA MET A 296 -3.17 6.76 1.12
C MET A 296 -4.34 5.89 0.66
N VAL A 297 -5.59 6.40 0.71
CA VAL A 297 -6.75 5.66 0.19
C VAL A 297 -6.59 5.34 -1.30
N LEU A 298 -6.25 6.35 -2.10
CA LEU A 298 -6.13 6.19 -3.55
C LEU A 298 -5.00 5.22 -3.93
N VAL A 299 -3.82 5.35 -3.34
CA VAL A 299 -2.68 4.46 -3.60
C VAL A 299 -2.99 3.04 -3.16
N THR A 300 -3.43 2.85 -1.91
CA THR A 300 -3.69 1.51 -1.37
C THR A 300 -4.78 0.80 -2.16
N LEU A 301 -5.94 1.41 -2.37
CA LEU A 301 -7.04 0.76 -3.08
C LEU A 301 -6.73 0.52 -4.55
N SER A 302 -6.16 1.49 -5.27
CA SER A 302 -5.87 1.28 -6.70
C SER A 302 -4.82 0.20 -6.93
N THR A 303 -3.79 0.13 -6.08
CA THR A 303 -2.74 -0.88 -6.17
C THR A 303 -3.28 -2.28 -5.85
N THR A 304 -4.04 -2.43 -4.77
CA THR A 304 -4.55 -3.75 -4.37
C THR A 304 -5.68 -4.25 -5.27
N VAL A 305 -6.53 -3.36 -5.79
CA VAL A 305 -7.53 -3.71 -6.82
C VAL A 305 -6.84 -4.12 -8.12
N CYS A 306 -5.77 -3.44 -8.53
CA CYS A 306 -4.99 -3.82 -9.70
C CYS A 306 -4.32 -5.19 -9.51
N LEU A 307 -3.74 -5.46 -8.34
CA LEU A 307 -3.14 -6.76 -8.02
C LEU A 307 -4.17 -7.90 -8.14
N TYR A 308 -5.36 -7.70 -7.56
CA TYR A 308 -6.41 -8.71 -7.58
C TYR A 308 -7.01 -8.91 -8.98
N SER A 309 -7.30 -7.83 -9.70
CA SER A 309 -7.89 -7.91 -11.04
C SER A 309 -6.92 -8.38 -12.11
N GLY A 310 -5.62 -8.09 -11.97
CA GLY A 310 -4.58 -8.50 -12.90
C GLY A 310 -4.00 -9.89 -12.64
N GLN A 311 -4.46 -10.60 -11.60
CA GLN A 311 -3.83 -11.83 -11.14
C GLN A 311 -3.68 -12.91 -12.23
N ASN A 312 -4.69 -13.05 -13.10
CA ASN A 312 -4.65 -14.04 -14.17
C ASN A 312 -3.56 -13.68 -15.18
N SER A 313 -3.47 -12.41 -15.57
CA SER A 313 -2.40 -11.93 -16.45
C SER A 313 -1.02 -12.06 -15.80
N ALA A 314 -0.91 -11.85 -14.49
CA ALA A 314 0.33 -12.07 -13.75
C ALA A 314 0.79 -13.53 -13.85
N VAL A 315 -0.15 -14.47 -13.69
CA VAL A 315 0.12 -15.92 -13.75
C VAL A 315 0.38 -16.38 -15.18
N GLU A 316 -0.38 -15.90 -16.16
CA GLU A 316 -0.16 -16.18 -17.59
C GLU A 316 1.23 -15.71 -18.06
N ASN A 317 1.64 -14.51 -17.66
CA ASN A 317 2.98 -14.00 -17.95
C ASN A 317 4.07 -14.79 -17.21
N ALA A 318 3.73 -15.39 -16.07
CA ALA A 318 4.68 -16.10 -15.22
C ALA A 318 4.90 -17.55 -15.61
N TYR A 319 3.85 -18.21 -16.08
CA TYR A 319 3.77 -19.64 -16.34
C TYR A 319 3.07 -19.83 -17.70
N PRO A 320 3.84 -19.78 -18.81
CA PRO A 320 3.28 -19.90 -20.16
C PRO A 320 2.79 -21.31 -20.46
N ARG A 321 3.24 -22.33 -19.72
CA ARG A 321 2.81 -23.73 -19.80
C ARG A 321 1.86 -24.09 -18.66
N GLU A 322 0.95 -25.03 -18.92
CA GLU A 322 0.01 -25.52 -17.90
C GLU A 322 0.73 -26.34 -16.80
N VAL A 323 1.77 -27.11 -17.17
CA VAL A 323 2.60 -27.89 -16.25
C VAL A 323 4.07 -27.68 -16.55
N GLU A 324 4.85 -27.43 -15.51
CA GLU A 324 6.31 -27.37 -15.55
C GLU A 324 6.89 -28.33 -14.51
N ILE A 325 7.88 -29.11 -14.90
CA ILE A 325 8.60 -30.05 -14.05
C ILE A 325 10.08 -29.63 -14.08
N MET A 326 10.65 -29.40 -12.91
CA MET A 326 12.07 -29.12 -12.73
C MET A 326 12.70 -30.27 -11.97
N SER A 327 13.70 -30.93 -12.56
CA SER A 327 14.46 -32.01 -11.91
C SER A 327 15.91 -31.58 -11.66
N ASN A 328 16.42 -31.88 -10.46
CA ASN A 328 17.77 -31.53 -10.05
C ASN A 328 18.77 -32.68 -10.27
N ASP A 329 18.30 -33.93 -10.25
CA ASP A 329 19.16 -35.11 -10.42
C ASP A 329 19.10 -35.58 -11.87
N ILE A 330 20.04 -35.07 -12.68
CA ILE A 330 20.14 -35.44 -14.09
C ILE A 330 21.08 -36.64 -14.27
N THR A 331 20.53 -37.71 -14.82
CA THR A 331 21.25 -38.82 -15.44
C THR A 331 21.15 -38.71 -16.97
N ALA A 332 21.92 -39.54 -17.70
CA ALA A 332 21.87 -39.56 -19.16
C ALA A 332 20.46 -39.83 -19.73
N ASN A 333 19.59 -40.50 -18.96
CA ASN A 333 18.26 -40.92 -19.40
C ASN A 333 17.12 -40.05 -18.87
N THR A 334 17.39 -39.09 -17.97
CA THR A 334 16.34 -38.29 -17.29
C THR A 334 15.36 -37.63 -18.26
N LYS A 335 15.83 -37.12 -19.42
CA LYS A 335 14.95 -36.53 -20.43
C LYS A 335 13.95 -37.55 -21.00
N SER A 336 14.42 -38.75 -21.34
CA SER A 336 13.58 -39.84 -21.85
C SER A 336 12.63 -40.36 -20.77
N GLU A 337 13.14 -40.55 -19.55
CA GLU A 337 12.35 -41.04 -18.42
C GLU A 337 11.20 -40.09 -18.08
N ILE A 338 11.44 -38.76 -18.02
CA ILE A 338 10.39 -37.76 -17.81
C ILE A 338 9.36 -37.82 -18.94
N PHE A 339 9.80 -37.90 -20.19
CA PHE A 339 8.92 -38.00 -21.33
C PHE A 339 8.05 -39.27 -21.29
N ASP A 340 8.63 -40.42 -20.97
CA ASP A 340 7.92 -41.69 -20.83
C ASP A 340 6.95 -41.68 -19.65
N ILE A 341 7.31 -41.02 -18.53
CA ILE A 341 6.42 -40.82 -17.39
C ILE A 341 5.23 -39.93 -17.76
N ILE A 342 5.46 -38.84 -18.50
CA ILE A 342 4.38 -37.98 -19.01
C ILE A 342 3.44 -38.80 -19.88
N GLN A 343 3.96 -39.60 -20.82
CA GLN A 343 3.16 -40.47 -21.68
C GLN A 343 2.40 -41.55 -20.90
N LYS A 344 3.07 -42.28 -20.00
CA LYS A 344 2.45 -43.30 -19.15
C LYS A 344 1.31 -42.75 -18.30
N SER A 345 1.40 -41.47 -17.93
CA SER A 345 0.37 -40.81 -17.13
C SER A 345 -0.91 -40.47 -17.92
N GLN A 346 -0.92 -40.64 -19.25
CA GLN A 346 -2.02 -40.31 -20.18
C GLN A 346 -3.04 -41.46 -20.47
N SER A 347 -3.27 -42.41 -19.55
CA SER A 347 -4.11 -43.60 -19.82
C SER A 347 -5.56 -43.32 -20.30
N ASP A 348 -6.12 -44.29 -21.05
CA ASP A 348 -7.38 -44.30 -21.81
C ASP A 348 -8.48 -43.34 -21.31
N GLY A 349 -8.60 -42.20 -22.01
CA GLY A 349 -9.67 -41.19 -21.82
C GLY A 349 -9.15 -39.76 -21.67
N ILE A 350 -7.91 -39.60 -21.21
CA ILE A 350 -7.25 -38.32 -20.92
C ILE A 350 -6.43 -37.91 -22.16
N LYS A 351 -6.94 -36.95 -22.96
CA LYS A 351 -6.27 -36.51 -24.21
C LYS A 351 -4.86 -35.92 -23.96
N GLN A 352 -3.97 -36.23 -24.90
CA GLN A 352 -2.51 -36.04 -24.97
C GLN A 352 -2.01 -34.68 -24.47
N ALA A 353 -0.94 -34.70 -23.66
CA ALA A 353 -0.10 -33.52 -23.42
C ALA A 353 0.43 -33.02 -24.77
N LYS A 354 0.29 -31.72 -25.00
CA LYS A 354 0.71 -31.02 -26.21
C LYS A 354 1.93 -30.16 -25.90
N ASN A 355 2.69 -29.84 -26.96
CA ASN A 355 3.86 -28.97 -26.88
C ASN A 355 4.84 -29.39 -25.79
N ILE A 356 5.05 -30.71 -25.65
CA ILE A 356 5.98 -31.25 -24.65
C ILE A 356 7.38 -30.79 -25.03
N ALA A 357 7.99 -30.02 -24.16
CA ALA A 357 9.35 -29.54 -24.30
C ALA A 357 10.17 -30.07 -23.14
N VAL A 358 11.20 -30.86 -23.44
CA VAL A 358 12.12 -31.43 -22.45
C VAL A 358 13.55 -31.06 -22.86
N PHE A 359 14.27 -30.37 -21.98
CA PHE A 359 15.67 -30.02 -22.22
C PHE A 359 16.45 -29.88 -20.93
N ASN A 360 17.76 -30.04 -21.04
CA ASN A 360 18.68 -29.77 -19.95
C ASN A 360 19.21 -28.34 -20.08
N TYR A 361 19.37 -27.68 -18.95
CA TYR A 361 20.04 -26.39 -18.88
C TYR A 361 21.04 -26.37 -17.74
N PHE A 362 22.12 -25.61 -17.94
CA PHE A 362 23.10 -25.35 -16.90
C PHE A 362 23.02 -23.90 -16.49
N MET A 363 22.88 -23.66 -15.20
CA MET A 363 22.75 -22.32 -14.63
C MET A 363 23.99 -21.93 -13.85
N TYR A 364 24.43 -20.70 -14.05
CA TYR A 364 25.62 -20.15 -13.40
C TYR A 364 25.40 -18.66 -13.05
N ASP A 365 25.59 -18.31 -11.79
CA ASP A 365 25.58 -16.92 -11.32
C ASP A 365 26.95 -16.27 -11.60
N SER A 366 26.94 -15.11 -12.26
CA SER A 366 28.15 -14.44 -12.76
C SER A 366 28.11 -12.93 -12.53
N LEU A 367 29.27 -12.30 -12.38
CA LEU A 367 29.38 -10.85 -12.48
C LEU A 367 29.68 -10.43 -13.92
N ARG A 368 29.07 -9.33 -14.37
CA ARG A 368 29.39 -8.71 -15.65
C ARG A 368 30.40 -7.59 -15.46
N ASN A 369 31.56 -7.71 -16.13
CA ASN A 369 32.53 -6.64 -16.30
C ASN A 369 32.68 -6.36 -17.81
N GLU A 370 32.12 -5.25 -18.28
CA GLU A 370 31.99 -4.94 -19.71
C GLU A 370 31.31 -6.09 -20.49
N ASP A 371 32.05 -6.84 -21.31
CA ASP A 371 31.54 -7.94 -22.12
C ASP A 371 31.88 -9.33 -21.55
N GLN A 372 32.57 -9.36 -20.41
CA GLN A 372 33.01 -10.59 -19.76
C GLN A 372 32.14 -10.93 -18.56
N PHE A 373 31.60 -12.15 -18.58
CA PHE A 373 30.87 -12.76 -17.48
C PHE A 373 31.79 -13.73 -16.76
N SER A 374 32.22 -13.34 -15.56
CA SER A 374 33.13 -14.13 -14.72
C SER A 374 33.00 -13.74 -13.24
N GLY A 375 33.42 -14.63 -12.34
CA GLY A 375 33.37 -14.40 -10.89
C GLY A 375 32.00 -14.67 -10.27
N ILE A 376 31.99 -14.89 -8.96
CA ILE A 376 30.79 -15.13 -8.17
C ILE A 376 30.77 -14.13 -7.02
N ASP A 377 29.70 -13.37 -6.90
CA ASP A 377 29.39 -12.57 -5.72
C ASP A 377 27.89 -12.69 -5.41
N LYS A 378 27.58 -13.40 -4.32
CA LYS A 378 26.22 -13.72 -3.90
C LYS A 378 25.50 -12.54 -3.24
N ASP A 379 26.22 -11.47 -2.91
CA ASP A 379 25.68 -10.29 -2.21
C ASP A 379 25.54 -9.06 -3.13
N SER A 380 25.95 -9.15 -4.40
CA SER A 380 25.95 -8.02 -5.33
C SER A 380 24.62 -7.86 -6.09
N SER A 381 24.12 -6.62 -6.17
CA SER A 381 23.01 -6.24 -7.07
C SER A 381 23.36 -6.25 -8.58
N LYS A 382 24.58 -6.67 -8.94
CA LYS A 382 25.11 -6.73 -10.32
C LYS A 382 25.27 -8.15 -10.84
N THR A 383 24.76 -9.14 -10.12
CA THR A 383 24.91 -10.55 -10.51
C THR A 383 23.90 -10.91 -11.61
N TYR A 384 24.41 -11.48 -12.69
CA TYR A 384 23.66 -12.03 -13.81
C TYR A 384 23.60 -13.53 -13.69
N GLN A 385 22.43 -14.10 -13.97
CA GLN A 385 22.25 -15.53 -14.02
C GLN A 385 22.26 -15.99 -15.48
N LEU A 386 23.28 -16.76 -15.84
CA LEU A 386 23.45 -17.31 -17.17
C LEU A 386 22.83 -18.70 -17.23
N PHE A 387 22.03 -18.94 -18.26
CA PHE A 387 21.43 -20.23 -18.58
C PHE A 387 22.02 -20.71 -19.89
N PHE A 388 22.70 -21.86 -19.89
CA PHE A 388 23.21 -22.48 -21.10
C PHE A 388 22.23 -23.57 -21.54
N ILE A 389 21.97 -23.66 -22.84
CA ILE A 389 21.09 -24.67 -23.46
C ILE A 389 21.73 -25.12 -24.77
N ALA A 390 21.80 -26.42 -25.03
CA ALA A 390 22.30 -26.92 -26.31
C ALA A 390 21.32 -26.61 -27.46
N LEU A 391 21.83 -26.33 -28.66
CA LEU A 391 21.02 -25.96 -29.82
C LEU A 391 19.99 -27.02 -30.21
N ASP A 392 20.34 -28.31 -30.11
CA ASP A 392 19.42 -29.41 -30.42
C ASP A 392 18.24 -29.47 -29.45
N ASP A 393 18.51 -29.21 -28.17
CA ASP A 393 17.51 -29.12 -27.12
C ASP A 393 16.60 -27.89 -27.34
N TYR A 394 17.18 -26.74 -27.69
CA TYR A 394 16.43 -25.53 -28.06
C TYR A 394 15.55 -25.73 -29.30
N ASN A 395 16.11 -26.30 -30.38
CA ASN A 395 15.40 -26.56 -31.63
C ASN A 395 14.22 -27.51 -31.40
N SER A 396 14.41 -28.54 -30.58
CA SER A 396 13.37 -29.51 -30.22
C SER A 396 12.28 -28.85 -29.36
N ALA A 397 12.67 -28.05 -28.37
CA ALA A 397 11.73 -27.42 -27.44
C ALA A 397 10.88 -26.31 -28.08
N GLU A 398 11.46 -25.49 -28.96
CA GLU A 398 10.76 -24.40 -29.67
C GLU A 398 10.22 -24.80 -31.05
N ASN A 399 10.42 -26.06 -31.49
CA ASN A 399 10.11 -26.53 -32.84
C ASN A 399 10.76 -25.66 -33.94
N THR A 400 12.05 -25.35 -33.80
CA THR A 400 12.82 -24.57 -34.77
C THR A 400 13.94 -25.38 -35.40
N HIS A 401 14.50 -24.91 -36.51
CA HIS A 401 15.59 -25.58 -37.25
C HIS A 401 16.77 -24.61 -37.45
N ARG A 402 17.22 -23.99 -36.36
CA ARG A 402 18.34 -23.05 -36.37
C ARG A 402 19.67 -23.82 -36.47
N LYS A 403 20.68 -23.17 -37.05
CA LYS A 403 22.06 -23.68 -37.14
C LYS A 403 23.04 -22.64 -36.62
N LEU A 404 23.99 -23.06 -35.79
CA LEU A 404 25.07 -22.24 -35.25
C LEU A 404 26.42 -22.85 -35.66
N GLU A 405 27.41 -21.99 -35.89
CA GLU A 405 28.82 -22.40 -35.97
C GLU A 405 29.39 -22.50 -34.54
N ASP A 406 30.55 -23.15 -34.37
CA ASP A 406 31.10 -23.48 -33.04
C ASP A 406 31.41 -22.24 -32.16
N ASP A 407 31.60 -21.07 -32.77
CA ASP A 407 31.85 -19.78 -32.13
C ASP A 407 30.60 -18.86 -32.05
N GLN A 408 29.42 -19.37 -32.47
CA GLN A 408 28.18 -18.59 -32.51
C GLN A 408 27.17 -19.03 -31.45
N VAL A 409 26.45 -18.07 -30.88
CA VAL A 409 25.35 -18.31 -29.92
C VAL A 409 24.08 -17.56 -30.30
N LEU A 410 22.94 -18.04 -29.81
CA LEU A 410 21.70 -17.25 -29.73
C LEU A 410 21.52 -16.77 -28.30
N ILE A 411 21.07 -15.53 -28.14
CA ILE A 411 20.84 -14.94 -26.82
C ILE A 411 19.39 -14.53 -26.67
N TYR A 412 18.79 -14.87 -25.54
CA TYR A 412 17.57 -14.24 -25.03
C TYR A 412 17.90 -13.61 -23.67
N SER A 413 17.48 -12.37 -23.42
CA SER A 413 17.62 -11.76 -22.09
C SER A 413 16.34 -11.08 -21.66
N ASP A 414 15.97 -11.28 -20.40
CA ASP A 414 14.84 -10.55 -19.79
C ASP A 414 15.16 -9.06 -19.57
N SER A 415 16.45 -8.72 -19.60
CA SER A 415 16.96 -7.36 -19.56
C SER A 415 17.51 -6.96 -20.93
N LYS A 416 17.60 -5.66 -21.20
CA LYS A 416 18.16 -5.18 -22.47
C LYS A 416 19.66 -5.56 -22.57
N TYR A 417 19.98 -6.51 -23.44
CA TYR A 417 21.34 -6.91 -23.81
C TYR A 417 21.42 -6.97 -25.33
N ASP A 418 22.01 -5.94 -25.94
CA ASP A 418 22.03 -5.76 -27.40
C ASP A 418 23.46 -5.88 -27.97
N GLU A 419 24.39 -6.50 -27.23
CA GLU A 419 25.79 -6.63 -27.68
C GLU A 419 25.92 -7.71 -28.77
N ASP A 420 26.86 -7.50 -29.70
CA ASP A 420 27.14 -8.44 -30.80
C ASP A 420 28.04 -9.63 -30.38
N SER A 421 28.58 -9.61 -29.16
CA SER A 421 29.40 -10.69 -28.62
C SER A 421 29.22 -10.85 -27.12
N ILE A 422 29.34 -12.09 -26.63
CA ILE A 422 29.33 -12.41 -25.20
C ILE A 422 30.59 -13.20 -24.84
N SER A 423 31.28 -12.80 -23.77
CA SER A 423 32.43 -13.57 -23.26
C SER A 423 32.06 -14.24 -21.94
N VAL A 424 32.12 -15.56 -21.89
CA VAL A 424 31.90 -16.36 -20.68
C VAL A 424 33.24 -16.94 -20.25
N LEU A 425 33.72 -16.54 -19.07
CA LEU A 425 35.11 -16.78 -18.66
C LEU A 425 36.09 -16.26 -19.73
N ASP A 426 36.90 -17.13 -20.31
CA ASP A 426 37.87 -16.79 -21.36
C ASP A 426 37.37 -17.14 -22.78
N HIS A 427 36.13 -17.65 -22.92
CA HIS A 427 35.55 -18.01 -24.22
C HIS A 427 34.67 -16.87 -24.73
N LYS A 428 34.99 -16.36 -25.92
CA LYS A 428 34.21 -15.32 -26.59
C LYS A 428 33.36 -15.94 -27.69
N PHE A 429 32.07 -15.64 -27.67
CA PHE A 429 31.10 -16.07 -28.69
C PHE A 429 30.54 -14.86 -29.45
N ALA A 430 30.33 -15.04 -30.76
CA ALA A 430 29.61 -14.09 -31.59
C ALA A 430 28.09 -14.31 -31.45
N VAL A 431 27.32 -13.24 -31.24
CA VAL A 431 25.87 -13.31 -31.13
C VAL A 431 25.27 -13.32 -32.52
N LYS A 432 24.79 -14.48 -32.97
CA LYS A 432 24.19 -14.61 -34.30
C LYS A 432 22.82 -13.94 -34.39
N ALA A 433 22.04 -14.05 -33.32
CA ALA A 433 20.75 -13.39 -33.21
C ALA A 433 20.31 -13.25 -31.75
N HIS A 434 19.67 -12.11 -31.47
CA HIS A 434 18.90 -11.89 -30.26
C HIS A 434 17.48 -12.41 -30.45
N LEU A 435 17.10 -13.40 -29.66
CA LEU A 435 15.76 -13.98 -29.64
C LEU A 435 14.79 -12.98 -29.00
N GLN A 436 13.67 -12.70 -29.66
CA GLN A 436 12.65 -11.79 -29.10
C GLN A 436 11.70 -12.50 -28.14
N ASN A 437 11.42 -13.77 -28.38
CA ASN A 437 10.55 -14.60 -27.56
C ASN A 437 11.30 -15.89 -27.17
N PHE A 438 11.11 -16.30 -25.93
CA PHE A 438 11.65 -17.55 -25.40
C PHE A 438 10.58 -18.19 -24.52
N SER A 439 10.05 -19.34 -24.94
CA SER A 439 8.90 -20.01 -24.34
C SER A 439 9.20 -20.57 -22.94
N PHE A 440 10.47 -20.56 -22.52
CA PHE A 440 10.97 -21.11 -21.27
C PHE A 440 11.68 -20.08 -20.39
N SER A 441 11.37 -18.79 -20.57
CA SER A 441 11.88 -17.72 -19.69
C SER A 441 11.34 -17.81 -18.26
N SER A 442 10.39 -18.71 -17.99
CA SER A 442 9.90 -19.10 -16.66
C SER A 442 10.84 -20.06 -15.91
N VAL A 443 11.85 -20.62 -16.58
CA VAL A 443 12.80 -21.57 -15.98
C VAL A 443 13.58 -20.90 -14.85
N ASN A 444 13.57 -21.53 -13.68
CA ASN A 444 14.16 -21.09 -12.41
C ASN A 444 13.74 -19.68 -11.96
N ASN A 445 12.55 -19.59 -11.34
CA ASN A 445 11.86 -18.37 -10.94
C ASN A 445 12.45 -17.67 -9.68
N MET A 446 13.77 -17.49 -9.58
CA MET A 446 14.35 -16.67 -8.51
C MET A 446 14.28 -15.18 -8.88
N GLN A 447 13.49 -14.41 -8.11
CA GLN A 447 13.03 -13.05 -8.46
C GLN A 447 14.11 -11.93 -8.50
N ASN A 448 15.40 -12.24 -8.34
CA ASN A 448 16.43 -11.25 -8.04
C ASN A 448 17.57 -11.09 -9.07
N TYR A 449 17.61 -11.89 -10.15
CA TYR A 449 18.71 -11.86 -11.11
C TYR A 449 18.30 -11.32 -12.49
N GLN A 450 19.22 -10.60 -13.15
CA GLN A 450 19.12 -10.38 -14.59
C GLN A 450 19.52 -11.67 -15.30
N ARG A 451 18.62 -12.20 -16.14
CA ARG A 451 18.80 -13.51 -16.75
C ARG A 451 19.21 -13.38 -18.22
N ILE A 452 20.19 -14.18 -18.60
CA ILE A 452 20.62 -14.32 -20.00
C ILE A 452 20.61 -15.80 -20.33
N TYR A 453 19.82 -16.18 -21.31
CA TYR A 453 19.74 -17.51 -21.86
C TYR A 453 20.61 -17.56 -23.11
N ILE A 454 21.60 -18.44 -23.11
CA ILE A 454 22.62 -18.62 -24.12
C ILE A 454 22.42 -19.99 -24.74
N VAL A 455 21.99 -20.02 -26.00
CA VAL A 455 21.91 -21.24 -26.78
C VAL A 455 23.26 -21.50 -27.43
N VAL A 456 23.94 -22.56 -27.01
CA VAL A 456 25.26 -22.97 -27.47
C VAL A 456 25.15 -23.94 -28.66
N PRO A 457 26.13 -23.99 -29.57
CA PRO A 457 25.98 -24.65 -30.87
C PRO A 457 25.77 -26.17 -30.80
N ASN A 458 26.34 -26.84 -29.80
CA ASN A 458 26.25 -28.30 -29.66
C ASN A 458 26.47 -28.76 -28.20
N GLN A 459 26.22 -30.04 -27.94
CA GLN A 459 26.39 -30.65 -26.61
C GLN A 459 27.84 -30.64 -26.12
N ASN A 460 28.83 -30.68 -27.03
CA ASN A 460 30.25 -30.67 -26.63
C ASN A 460 30.62 -29.32 -26.02
N VAL A 461 30.23 -28.20 -26.65
CA VAL A 461 30.45 -26.84 -26.11
C VAL A 461 29.69 -26.63 -24.80
N PHE A 462 28.47 -27.19 -24.69
CA PHE A 462 27.70 -27.17 -23.44
C PHE A 462 28.45 -27.84 -22.29
N GLU A 463 28.95 -29.07 -22.49
CA GLU A 463 29.68 -29.80 -21.45
C GLU A 463 31.05 -29.17 -21.15
N GLU A 464 31.74 -28.61 -22.16
CA GLU A 464 33.01 -27.89 -21.97
C GLU A 464 32.82 -26.68 -21.05
N LEU A 465 31.84 -25.82 -21.33
CA LEU A 465 31.54 -24.65 -20.48
C LEU A 465 31.14 -25.06 -19.07
N ARG A 466 30.29 -26.09 -18.94
CA ARG A 466 29.88 -26.65 -17.65
C ARG A 466 31.08 -27.14 -16.84
N GLN A 467 31.96 -27.95 -17.44
CA GLN A 467 33.14 -28.48 -16.76
C GLN A 467 34.11 -27.36 -16.38
N LYS A 468 34.34 -26.40 -17.28
CA LYS A 468 35.23 -25.27 -17.03
C LYS A 468 34.71 -24.41 -15.87
N ILE A 469 33.43 -24.02 -15.88
CA ILE A 469 32.79 -23.25 -14.80
C ILE A 469 32.87 -24.00 -13.46
N ASN A 470 32.52 -25.29 -13.44
CA ASN A 470 32.57 -26.08 -12.20
C ASN A 470 34.00 -26.26 -11.68
N THR A 471 34.99 -26.38 -12.56
CA THR A 471 36.41 -26.50 -12.16
C THR A 471 36.94 -25.19 -11.61
N THR A 472 36.64 -24.06 -12.28
CA THR A 472 37.10 -22.73 -11.86
C THR A 472 36.51 -22.30 -10.53
N TYR A 473 35.22 -22.61 -10.28
CA TYR A 473 34.51 -22.11 -9.08
C TYR A 473 34.12 -23.19 -8.07
N LYS A 474 34.61 -24.43 -8.18
CA LYS A 474 34.30 -25.54 -7.26
C LYS A 474 32.81 -25.92 -7.21
N SER A 475 32.23 -26.22 -8.37
CA SER A 475 30.87 -26.76 -8.54
C SER A 475 29.73 -25.84 -8.08
N GLU A 476 29.87 -24.53 -8.33
CA GLU A 476 28.79 -23.57 -8.03
C GLU A 476 27.69 -23.51 -9.11
N GLY A 477 27.87 -24.14 -10.27
CA GLY A 477 26.83 -24.21 -11.28
C GLY A 477 25.84 -25.34 -11.04
N ILE A 478 24.58 -25.11 -11.42
CA ILE A 478 23.47 -26.03 -11.20
C ILE A 478 23.02 -26.59 -12.55
N LEU A 479 23.08 -27.90 -12.71
CA LEU A 479 22.53 -28.59 -13.89
C LEU A 479 21.10 -29.05 -13.56
N GLN A 480 20.12 -28.62 -14.36
CA GLN A 480 18.69 -28.95 -14.16
C GLN A 480 18.01 -29.38 -15.46
N SER A 481 17.03 -30.27 -15.35
CA SER A 481 16.17 -30.67 -16.47
C SER A 481 14.86 -29.92 -16.34
N TYR A 482 14.45 -29.23 -17.40
CA TYR A 482 13.11 -28.66 -17.52
C TYR A 482 12.25 -29.57 -18.39
N SER A 483 11.00 -29.74 -17.98
CA SER A 483 9.95 -30.31 -18.83
C SER A 483 8.67 -29.50 -18.69
N GLY A 484 8.21 -28.89 -19.79
CA GLY A 484 6.98 -28.11 -19.85
C GLY A 484 6.00 -28.71 -20.86
N PHE A 485 4.71 -28.73 -20.54
CA PHE A 485 3.68 -29.17 -21.48
C PHE A 485 2.31 -28.57 -21.17
N ASP A 486 1.45 -28.57 -22.20
CA ASP A 486 0.07 -28.10 -22.11
C ASP A 486 -0.88 -29.30 -22.10
N TYR A 487 -1.98 -29.20 -21.37
CA TYR A 487 -3.07 -30.18 -21.43
C TYR A 487 -4.41 -29.48 -21.49
N GLN A 488 -5.39 -30.10 -22.13
CA GLN A 488 -6.73 -29.54 -22.28
C GLN A 488 -7.77 -30.56 -21.85
N GLN A 489 -8.24 -30.43 -20.61
CA GLN A 489 -9.17 -31.38 -19.98
C GLN A 489 -10.12 -30.65 -19.02
N SER A 490 -11.16 -31.36 -18.56
CA SER A 490 -11.96 -30.86 -17.45
C SER A 490 -11.13 -30.74 -16.17
N ALA A 491 -11.54 -29.88 -15.24
CA ALA A 491 -10.80 -29.66 -14.00
C ALA A 491 -10.63 -30.94 -13.15
N GLU A 492 -11.56 -31.89 -13.23
CA GLU A 492 -11.44 -33.17 -12.52
C GLU A 492 -10.46 -34.14 -13.19
N GLU A 493 -10.54 -34.29 -14.51
CA GLU A 493 -9.60 -35.12 -15.27
C GLU A 493 -8.16 -34.59 -15.17
N GLY A 494 -7.98 -33.27 -15.22
CA GLY A 494 -6.69 -32.62 -15.02
C GLY A 494 -6.08 -32.90 -13.65
N LYS A 495 -6.89 -32.88 -12.59
CA LYS A 495 -6.43 -33.24 -11.23
C LYS A 495 -5.99 -34.69 -11.15
N LEU A 496 -6.78 -35.62 -11.70
CA LEU A 496 -6.42 -37.04 -11.72
C LEU A 496 -5.13 -37.29 -12.51
N PHE A 497 -4.95 -36.62 -13.64
CA PHE A 497 -3.71 -36.67 -14.42
C PHE A 497 -2.52 -36.17 -13.60
N LEU A 498 -2.64 -35.01 -12.95
CA LEU A 498 -1.58 -34.44 -12.11
C LEU A 498 -1.23 -35.31 -10.91
N GLU A 499 -2.20 -35.96 -10.27
CA GLU A 499 -1.98 -36.90 -9.19
C GLU A 499 -1.21 -38.15 -9.67
N ARG A 500 -1.60 -38.71 -10.82
CA ARG A 500 -0.88 -39.83 -11.44
C ARG A 500 0.55 -39.45 -11.79
N LEU A 501 0.74 -38.28 -12.40
CA LEU A 501 2.05 -37.75 -12.74
C LEU A 501 2.94 -37.61 -11.50
N LYS A 502 2.43 -36.99 -10.43
CA LYS A 502 3.12 -36.89 -9.14
C LYS A 502 3.52 -38.26 -8.57
N ASN A 503 2.61 -39.23 -8.63
CA ASN A 503 2.87 -40.57 -8.11
C ASN A 503 3.91 -41.32 -8.96
N ASN A 504 3.84 -41.22 -10.28
CA ASN A 504 4.81 -41.85 -11.18
C ASN A 504 6.21 -41.25 -11.03
N LEU A 505 6.33 -39.92 -10.87
CA LEU A 505 7.60 -39.26 -10.59
C LEU A 505 8.21 -39.69 -9.25
N LYS A 506 7.38 -39.83 -8.20
CA LYS A 506 7.82 -40.35 -6.90
C LYS A 506 8.25 -41.81 -6.94
N GLN A 507 7.57 -42.65 -7.72
CA GLN A 507 7.92 -44.08 -7.85
C GLN A 507 9.29 -44.29 -8.49
N GLN A 508 9.73 -43.36 -9.34
CA GLN A 508 11.03 -43.40 -10.00
C GLN A 508 12.13 -42.69 -9.18
N ASP A 509 11.84 -42.34 -7.92
CA ASP A 509 12.76 -41.62 -7.00
C ASP A 509 13.37 -40.34 -7.60
N MET A 510 12.65 -39.70 -8.54
CA MET A 510 13.12 -38.46 -9.14
C MET A 510 12.79 -37.27 -8.25
N HIS A 511 13.81 -36.62 -7.69
CA HIS A 511 13.68 -35.36 -6.98
C HIS A 511 13.29 -34.22 -7.95
N SER A 512 11.99 -34.12 -8.21
CA SER A 512 11.40 -33.17 -9.14
C SER A 512 10.35 -32.28 -8.48
N TYR A 513 10.34 -31.02 -8.88
CA TYR A 513 9.34 -30.03 -8.47
C TYR A 513 8.35 -29.84 -9.61
N ILE A 514 7.07 -30.07 -9.34
CA ILE A 514 5.99 -29.83 -10.30
C ILE A 514 5.30 -28.53 -9.95
N ILE A 515 5.30 -27.62 -10.92
CA ILE A 515 4.56 -26.37 -10.88
C ILE A 515 3.41 -26.51 -11.87
N THR A 516 2.20 -26.15 -11.44
CA THR A 516 1.03 -26.12 -12.32
C THR A 516 0.45 -24.73 -12.34
N LYS A 517 -0.01 -24.29 -13.51
CA LYS A 517 -0.59 -22.97 -13.68
C LYS A 517 -1.82 -22.80 -12.77
N GLU A 518 -2.74 -23.76 -12.75
CA GLU A 518 -3.89 -23.77 -11.82
C GLU A 518 -3.45 -23.64 -10.34
N GLY A 519 -2.36 -24.32 -9.96
CA GLY A 519 -1.81 -24.24 -8.60
C GLY A 519 -1.27 -22.85 -8.28
N MET A 520 -0.59 -22.23 -9.24
CA MET A 520 -0.07 -20.86 -9.13
C MET A 520 -1.19 -19.81 -9.15
N GLU A 521 -2.28 -20.04 -9.89
CA GLU A 521 -3.48 -19.18 -9.83
C GLU A 521 -4.10 -19.20 -8.44
N GLN A 522 -4.23 -20.38 -7.81
CA GLN A 522 -4.75 -20.50 -6.43
C GLN A 522 -3.82 -19.81 -5.42
N ASP A 523 -2.51 -19.99 -5.53
CA ASP A 523 -1.53 -19.36 -4.64
C ASP A 523 -1.53 -17.82 -4.83
N SER A 524 -1.65 -17.35 -6.08
CA SER A 524 -1.79 -15.93 -6.40
C SER A 524 -3.10 -15.33 -5.87
N MET A 525 -4.22 -16.05 -5.98
CA MET A 525 -5.51 -15.65 -5.41
C MET A 525 -5.44 -15.50 -3.89
N ALA A 526 -4.73 -16.40 -3.20
CA ALA A 526 -4.54 -16.30 -1.76
C ALA A 526 -3.78 -15.02 -1.37
N VAL A 527 -2.66 -14.73 -2.05
CA VAL A 527 -1.81 -13.56 -1.76
C VAL A 527 -2.51 -12.25 -2.15
N PHE A 528 -3.00 -12.13 -3.39
CA PHE A 528 -3.61 -10.89 -3.88
C PHE A 528 -5.00 -10.66 -3.27
N GLY A 529 -5.75 -11.72 -2.99
CA GLY A 529 -7.00 -11.65 -2.20
C GLY A 529 -6.74 -11.13 -0.78
N GLY A 530 -5.69 -11.63 -0.11
CA GLY A 530 -5.25 -11.12 1.18
C GLY A 530 -4.82 -9.65 1.16
N LEU A 531 -4.04 -9.25 0.15
CA LEU A 531 -3.65 -7.85 -0.04
C LEU A 531 -4.86 -6.95 -0.33
N LEU A 532 -5.81 -7.38 -1.17
CA LEU A 532 -7.03 -6.62 -1.42
C LEU A 532 -7.90 -6.51 -0.17
N PHE A 533 -8.00 -7.56 0.65
CA PHE A 533 -8.69 -7.50 1.92
C PHE A 533 -8.09 -6.43 2.84
N ILE A 534 -6.77 -6.46 3.05
CA ILE A 534 -6.07 -5.47 3.89
C ILE A 534 -6.18 -4.07 3.29
N GLY A 535 -6.00 -3.94 1.97
CA GLY A 535 -6.08 -2.67 1.28
C GLY A 535 -7.48 -2.05 1.37
N SER A 536 -8.53 -2.87 1.23
CA SER A 536 -9.92 -2.45 1.43
C SER A 536 -10.16 -2.00 2.86
N PHE A 537 -9.63 -2.75 3.83
CA PHE A 537 -9.78 -2.45 5.25
C PHE A 537 -9.11 -1.14 5.66
N LEU A 538 -7.86 -0.94 5.23
CA LEU A 538 -7.12 0.32 5.38
C LEU A 538 -7.83 1.47 4.65
N GLY A 539 -8.37 1.21 3.46
CA GLY A 539 -9.16 2.17 2.71
C GLY A 539 -10.36 2.70 3.50
N VAL A 540 -11.17 1.81 4.09
CA VAL A 540 -12.32 2.20 4.92
C VAL A 540 -11.86 2.96 6.17
N LEU A 541 -10.79 2.52 6.83
CA LEU A 541 -10.21 3.21 8.01
C LEU A 541 -9.77 4.64 7.67
N PHE A 542 -9.03 4.83 6.58
CA PHE A 542 -8.56 6.15 6.15
C PHE A 542 -9.70 7.03 5.64
N ILE A 543 -10.72 6.46 4.97
CA ILE A 543 -11.95 7.18 4.61
C ILE A 543 -12.65 7.67 5.88
N MET A 544 -12.91 6.80 6.86
CA MET A 544 -13.54 7.15 8.12
C MET A 544 -12.79 8.29 8.83
N ALA A 545 -11.46 8.20 8.89
CA ALA A 545 -10.64 9.25 9.47
C ALA A 545 -10.73 10.56 8.68
N THR A 546 -10.70 10.51 7.35
CA THR A 546 -10.85 11.68 6.49
C THR A 546 -12.20 12.36 6.75
N VAL A 547 -13.29 11.60 6.82
CA VAL A 547 -14.63 12.12 7.14
C VAL A 547 -14.64 12.78 8.51
N LEU A 548 -14.04 12.17 9.52
CA LEU A 548 -14.00 12.72 10.86
C LEU A 548 -13.21 14.03 10.94
N ILE A 549 -12.04 14.08 10.31
CA ILE A 549 -11.20 15.29 10.27
C ILE A 549 -11.95 16.42 9.57
N ILE A 550 -12.62 16.12 8.46
CA ILE A 550 -13.46 17.06 7.74
C ILE A 550 -14.60 17.57 8.63
N TYR A 551 -15.34 16.66 9.28
CA TYR A 551 -16.44 17.01 10.17
C TYR A 551 -16.00 17.96 11.27
N TYR A 552 -14.92 17.63 11.97
CA TYR A 552 -14.39 18.47 13.04
C TYR A 552 -13.96 19.84 12.55
N LYS A 553 -13.21 19.85 11.45
CA LYS A 553 -12.77 21.10 10.84
C LYS A 553 -13.97 21.99 10.49
N GLN A 554 -15.01 21.42 9.87
CA GLN A 554 -16.20 22.16 9.47
C GLN A 554 -16.96 22.73 10.67
N ILE A 555 -17.09 21.97 11.75
CA ILE A 555 -17.70 22.48 12.98
C ILE A 555 -16.87 23.61 13.60
N SER A 556 -15.54 23.45 13.65
CA SER A 556 -14.64 24.49 14.15
C SER A 556 -14.77 25.79 13.37
N GLU A 557 -14.69 25.69 12.04
CA GLU A 557 -14.78 26.85 11.16
C GLU A 557 -16.17 27.49 11.27
N GLY A 558 -17.24 26.69 11.35
CA GLY A 558 -18.62 27.18 11.49
C GLY A 558 -18.82 28.08 12.70
N TYR A 559 -18.34 27.67 13.89
CA TYR A 559 -18.48 28.48 15.11
C TYR A 559 -17.66 29.77 15.07
N GLU A 560 -16.46 29.72 14.49
CA GLU A 560 -15.57 30.88 14.38
C GLU A 560 -16.07 31.89 13.34
N ASP A 561 -16.55 31.40 12.20
CA ASP A 561 -17.02 32.23 11.11
C ASP A 561 -18.39 32.85 11.38
N ARG A 562 -19.22 32.25 12.26
CA ARG A 562 -20.52 32.80 12.66
C ARG A 562 -20.40 34.26 13.11
N MET A 563 -19.46 34.54 14.01
CA MET A 563 -19.25 35.90 14.52
C MET A 563 -18.77 36.85 13.43
N ARG A 564 -17.88 36.40 12.54
CA ARG A 564 -17.38 37.20 11.40
C ARG A 564 -18.49 37.55 10.41
N PHE A 565 -19.34 36.59 10.05
CA PHE A 565 -20.44 36.84 9.12
C PHE A 565 -21.53 37.71 9.73
N GLN A 566 -21.80 37.60 11.04
CA GLN A 566 -22.68 38.53 11.74
C GLN A 566 -22.17 39.99 11.71
N ILE A 567 -20.86 40.20 11.90
CA ILE A 567 -20.26 41.54 11.78
C ILE A 567 -20.38 42.05 10.34
N MET A 568 -20.06 41.22 9.35
CA MET A 568 -20.17 41.56 7.94
C MET A 568 -21.61 41.93 7.53
N GLN A 569 -22.63 41.26 8.06
CA GLN A 569 -24.04 41.61 7.84
C GLN A 569 -24.39 42.98 8.43
N LYS A 570 -23.89 43.29 9.62
CA LYS A 570 -24.07 44.63 10.25
C LYS A 570 -23.40 45.75 9.44
N VAL A 571 -22.32 45.44 8.72
CA VAL A 571 -21.61 46.38 7.83
C VAL A 571 -22.30 46.55 6.46
N GLY A 572 -23.25 45.67 6.10
CA GLY A 572 -24.08 45.82 4.91
C GLY A 572 -24.11 44.63 3.95
N LEU A 573 -23.43 43.51 4.25
CA LEU A 573 -23.51 42.31 3.40
C LEU A 573 -24.88 41.64 3.49
N THR A 574 -25.51 41.41 2.34
CA THR A 574 -26.80 40.71 2.28
C THR A 574 -26.64 39.22 2.63
N PRO A 575 -27.69 38.53 3.12
CA PRO A 575 -27.64 37.08 3.37
C PRO A 575 -27.29 36.26 2.13
N LYS A 576 -27.65 36.73 0.93
CA LYS A 576 -27.31 36.10 -0.35
C LYS A 576 -25.80 36.17 -0.61
N GLU A 577 -25.17 37.32 -0.37
CA GLU A 577 -23.73 37.51 -0.52
C GLU A 577 -22.94 36.71 0.53
N VAL A 578 -23.41 36.66 1.77
CA VAL A 578 -22.85 35.79 2.81
C VAL A 578 -22.85 34.32 2.36
N LYS A 579 -24.00 33.81 1.90
CA LYS A 579 -24.11 32.43 1.43
C LYS A 579 -23.19 32.15 0.23
N LYS A 580 -23.09 33.08 -0.72
CA LYS A 580 -22.19 32.97 -1.89
C LYS A 580 -20.72 32.95 -1.47
N SER A 581 -20.34 33.81 -0.54
CA SER A 581 -18.98 33.88 0.01
C SER A 581 -18.60 32.59 0.75
N ILE A 582 -19.46 32.12 1.65
CA ILE A 582 -19.29 30.84 2.36
C ILE A 582 -19.09 29.70 1.36
N ARG A 583 -19.98 29.58 0.36
CA ARG A 583 -19.91 28.51 -0.63
C ARG A 583 -18.59 28.52 -1.40
N SER A 584 -18.13 29.68 -1.84
CA SER A 584 -16.87 29.80 -2.59
C SER A 584 -15.67 29.38 -1.73
N GLN A 585 -15.60 29.85 -0.48
CA GLN A 585 -14.48 29.52 0.41
C GLN A 585 -14.50 28.04 0.81
N MET A 586 -15.68 27.50 1.11
CA MET A 586 -15.89 26.09 1.42
C MET A 586 -15.42 25.19 0.28
N LEU A 587 -15.83 25.47 -0.97
CA LEU A 587 -15.46 24.67 -2.13
C LEU A 587 -13.94 24.64 -2.34
N THR A 588 -13.27 25.79 -2.34
CA THR A 588 -11.82 25.85 -2.55
C THR A 588 -11.06 25.11 -1.46
N VAL A 589 -11.44 25.31 -0.20
CA VAL A 589 -10.77 24.69 0.94
C VAL A 589 -11.02 23.18 0.99
N PHE A 590 -12.18 22.71 0.51
CA PHE A 590 -12.54 21.30 0.56
C PHE A 590 -11.91 20.50 -0.59
N PHE A 591 -11.94 21.01 -1.82
CA PHE A 591 -11.45 20.26 -2.98
C PHE A 591 -9.93 20.38 -3.17
N LEU A 592 -9.26 21.38 -2.59
CA LEU A 592 -7.82 21.55 -2.72
C LEU A 592 -7.02 20.30 -2.26
N PRO A 593 -7.27 19.71 -1.06
CA PRO A 593 -6.64 18.44 -0.68
C PRO A 593 -6.86 17.30 -1.65
N LEU A 594 -8.06 17.16 -2.21
CA LEU A 594 -8.37 16.08 -3.15
C LEU A 594 -7.59 16.24 -4.46
N VAL A 595 -7.51 17.46 -5.00
CA VAL A 595 -6.73 17.75 -6.22
C VAL A 595 -5.25 17.45 -5.98
N VAL A 596 -4.70 17.90 -4.84
CA VAL A 596 -3.30 17.65 -4.50
C VAL A 596 -3.03 16.15 -4.27
N ALA A 597 -3.98 15.41 -3.69
CA ALA A 597 -3.88 13.95 -3.55
C ALA A 597 -3.80 13.24 -4.91
N VAL A 598 -4.61 13.66 -5.89
CA VAL A 598 -4.52 13.12 -7.27
C VAL A 598 -3.16 13.43 -7.90
N ILE A 599 -2.60 14.62 -7.65
CA ILE A 599 -1.25 14.96 -8.12
C ILE A 599 -0.18 14.08 -7.46
N HIS A 600 -0.31 13.78 -6.16
CA HIS A 600 0.59 12.83 -5.49
C HIS A 600 0.50 11.42 -6.08
N VAL A 601 -0.71 10.93 -6.37
CA VAL A 601 -0.90 9.63 -7.03
C VAL A 601 -0.25 9.64 -8.42
N ALA A 602 -0.45 10.71 -9.20
CA ALA A 602 0.18 10.86 -10.51
C ALA A 602 1.72 10.88 -10.43
N GLY A 603 2.29 11.60 -9.44
CA GLY A 603 3.73 11.62 -9.21
C GLY A 603 4.31 10.26 -8.77
N ALA A 604 3.52 9.46 -8.03
CA ALA A 604 3.91 8.12 -7.60
C ALA A 604 3.65 7.03 -8.66
N PHE A 605 2.92 7.33 -9.74
CA PHE A 605 2.41 6.35 -10.69
C PHE A 605 3.50 5.46 -11.28
N ASN A 606 4.58 6.05 -11.81
CA ASN A 606 5.71 5.30 -12.38
C ASN A 606 6.33 4.36 -11.33
N MET A 607 6.64 4.86 -10.14
CA MET A 607 7.21 4.06 -9.06
C MET A 607 6.32 2.87 -8.68
N ILE A 608 5.00 3.07 -8.59
CA ILE A 608 4.06 1.98 -8.28
C ILE A 608 4.02 0.96 -9.42
N THR A 609 4.01 1.38 -10.70
CA THR A 609 4.09 0.41 -11.82
C THR A 609 5.37 -0.42 -11.80
N LYS A 610 6.50 0.15 -11.37
CA LYS A 610 7.75 -0.61 -11.17
C LYS A 610 7.63 -1.60 -10.02
N MET A 611 6.96 -1.25 -8.93
CA MET A 611 6.67 -2.20 -7.85
C MET A 611 5.73 -3.31 -8.29
N LEU A 612 4.69 -3.01 -9.07
CA LEU A 612 3.76 -4.00 -9.63
C LEU A 612 4.45 -4.98 -10.58
N ALA A 613 5.48 -4.53 -11.32
CA ALA A 613 6.26 -5.41 -12.18
C ALA A 613 6.98 -6.54 -11.41
N LEU A 614 7.27 -6.36 -10.11
CA LEU A 614 7.80 -7.45 -9.26
C LEU A 614 6.79 -8.58 -9.08
N PHE A 615 5.51 -8.27 -9.18
CA PHE A 615 4.41 -9.24 -9.16
C PHE A 615 4.04 -9.70 -10.59
N ARG A 616 4.90 -9.47 -11.59
CA ARG A 616 4.67 -9.77 -13.02
C ARG A 616 3.42 -9.09 -13.61
N LEU A 617 2.98 -8.01 -12.97
CA LEU A 617 1.93 -7.13 -13.46
C LEU A 617 2.55 -5.96 -14.21
N THR A 618 2.70 -6.14 -15.52
CA THR A 618 3.27 -5.14 -16.44
C THR A 618 2.21 -4.35 -17.21
N ASP A 619 0.93 -4.69 -17.06
CA ASP A 619 -0.18 -3.97 -17.70
C ASP A 619 -0.41 -2.60 -17.03
N ILE A 620 0.21 -1.58 -17.60
CA ILE A 620 0.10 -0.19 -17.16
C ILE A 620 -1.33 0.35 -17.39
N ASN A 621 -2.05 -0.13 -18.42
CA ASN A 621 -3.39 0.33 -18.74
C ASN A 621 -4.40 -0.17 -17.71
N LEU A 622 -4.23 -1.41 -17.23
CA LEU A 622 -5.00 -1.95 -16.13
C LEU A 622 -4.81 -1.09 -14.87
N PHE A 623 -3.56 -0.81 -14.49
CA PHE A 623 -3.29 0.03 -13.31
C PHE A 623 -3.89 1.43 -13.46
N LEU A 624 -3.73 2.07 -14.62
CA LEU A 624 -4.35 3.37 -14.91
C LEU A 624 -5.88 3.34 -14.75
N THR A 625 -6.52 2.30 -15.28
CA THR A 625 -7.98 2.12 -15.18
C THR A 625 -8.42 1.95 -13.73
N CYS A 626 -7.73 1.08 -12.96
CA CYS A 626 -7.98 0.91 -11.53
C CYS A 626 -7.80 2.21 -10.75
N THR A 627 -6.75 2.99 -11.05
CA THR A 627 -6.51 4.30 -10.43
C THR A 627 -7.63 5.29 -10.73
N LEU A 628 -8.05 5.42 -11.99
CA LEU A 628 -9.13 6.34 -12.39
C LEU A 628 -10.47 5.97 -11.77
N ILE A 629 -10.83 4.68 -11.72
CA ILE A 629 -12.04 4.19 -11.05
C ILE A 629 -11.98 4.49 -9.55
N THR A 630 -10.84 4.25 -8.91
CA THR A 630 -10.64 4.54 -7.49
C THR A 630 -10.78 6.04 -7.20
N ILE A 631 -10.19 6.91 -8.04
CA ILE A 631 -10.34 8.37 -7.95
C ILE A 631 -11.80 8.79 -8.09
N LEU A 632 -12.54 8.20 -9.03
CA LEU A 632 -13.95 8.49 -9.25
C LEU A 632 -14.81 8.11 -8.04
N ILE A 633 -14.69 6.87 -7.56
CA ILE A 633 -15.44 6.37 -6.40
C ILE A 633 -15.12 7.20 -5.16
N PHE A 634 -13.83 7.43 -4.88
CA PHE A 634 -13.40 8.25 -3.75
C PHE A 634 -13.90 9.69 -3.88
N GLY A 635 -13.85 10.27 -5.08
CA GLY A 635 -14.38 11.61 -5.37
C GLY A 635 -15.88 11.73 -5.10
N ILE A 636 -16.67 10.71 -5.45
CA ILE A 636 -18.11 10.64 -5.14
C ILE A 636 -18.33 10.60 -3.62
N ILE A 637 -17.65 9.72 -2.89
CA ILE A 637 -17.74 9.62 -1.44
C ILE A 637 -17.35 10.97 -0.79
N TYR A 638 -16.26 11.56 -1.24
CA TYR A 638 -15.77 12.86 -0.78
C TYR A 638 -16.79 13.98 -1.02
N GLY A 639 -17.45 13.99 -2.19
CA GLY A 639 -18.53 14.92 -2.52
C GLY A 639 -19.80 14.74 -1.68
N ILE A 640 -20.17 13.50 -1.31
CA ILE A 640 -21.27 13.23 -0.38
C ILE A 640 -20.95 13.80 1.00
N VAL A 641 -19.74 13.53 1.49
CA VAL A 641 -19.25 14.03 2.79
C VAL A 641 -19.21 15.56 2.81
N TYR A 642 -18.79 16.20 1.71
CA TYR A 642 -18.90 17.64 1.54
C TYR A 642 -20.33 18.13 1.75
N GLY A 643 -21.30 17.52 1.05
CA GLY A 643 -22.70 17.92 1.12
C GLY A 643 -23.26 17.82 2.54
N LEU A 644 -22.96 16.72 3.25
CA LEU A 644 -23.41 16.49 4.63
C LEU A 644 -22.78 17.50 5.60
N THR A 645 -21.46 17.70 5.52
CA THR A 645 -20.74 18.57 6.45
C THR A 645 -20.97 20.06 6.16
N ALA A 646 -21.17 20.44 4.90
CA ALA A 646 -21.57 21.79 4.53
C ALA A 646 -22.94 22.18 5.09
N LYS A 647 -23.92 21.26 5.07
CA LYS A 647 -25.23 21.49 5.72
C LYS A 647 -25.08 21.78 7.21
N ALA A 648 -24.23 21.03 7.91
CA ALA A 648 -23.93 21.27 9.32
C ALA A 648 -23.28 22.65 9.53
N TYR A 649 -22.30 23.02 8.69
CA TYR A 649 -21.65 24.34 8.72
C TYR A 649 -22.66 25.48 8.54
N TYR A 650 -23.52 25.42 7.51
CA TYR A 650 -24.52 26.46 7.26
C TYR A 650 -25.51 26.62 8.42
N LYS A 651 -25.86 25.53 9.11
CA LYS A 651 -26.74 25.56 10.29
C LYS A 651 -26.08 26.24 11.50
N ILE A 652 -24.74 26.23 11.59
CA ILE A 652 -24.01 26.90 12.67
C ILE A 652 -23.84 28.39 12.39
N VAL A 653 -23.59 28.76 11.12
CA VAL A 653 -23.35 30.15 10.73
C VAL A 653 -24.63 30.98 10.67
N ARG A 654 -25.76 30.38 10.26
CA ARG A 654 -27.09 30.99 10.36
C ARG A 654 -27.48 31.18 11.83
#